data_AF-A0A959DHP8-F1
#
_entry.id   AF-A0A959DHP8-F1
#
_cell.length_a   1.000
_cell.length_b   1.000
_cell.length_c   1.000
_cell.angle_alpha   90.00
_cell.angle_beta   90.00
_cell.angle_gamma   90.00
#
_symmetry.space_group_name_H-M   'P 1'
#
loop_
_entity.id
_entity.type
_entity.pdbx_description
1 polymer ?
#
loop_
_entity_poly.entity_id
_entity_poly.type
_entity_poly.pdbx_seq_one_letter_code
_entity_poly.pdbx_strand_id
1 'polypeptide(L)'
;MARDIYGNTSPEASFRFAISPPWWRTPLAYAALSILLMLSLWAIMQYRSRLDRQKLARQKAKLERERQLNERLRQVDRLKDQFLANTSHELRTPLHGIIGLAESLEGREADADKLEDIQMIISSGKRLSSLVNDILDFSKLKNHEIVLQPKPVDLHALVDVILRIHTPLARGKDLRLENKVPMRGSVVLGDENRLMQVMHNLVGNAIKFTESGHVRVEARRRGELLEAAVEDTGIGIPPTKIEAIFQEFEQADGSEKRIFTGSGLGLSVSKRLVEMHGGQLWVESEEGKGATFFFTLPLSRAKAAPDMAPPEPASRPEHAPRQEERARPLHPPHTLIPDEDSEKIRILVVDDEPINQRVLKNHLREEQFQIIPAMNGREALDAIESAQEPFDLILLDVMMPRMSGYEVCQKIRERFLPSELPVIMVTAKNQVSDLVEGLAVGANDYLAKPFTREEFLARVKTHLYLHRINAATGKFVPYEFLQALGREAITEVRLGDQALREVTVFFADVRGYTSLAETMSPSDNFRFVNALNGRIGPYIRSNHGFINQYLGDAIMAIFPRQPVDALQAAIQMQETLQEYNRYRQKKQRRAIRLGMGIHSGPLIMGIIGDHKRMDAATVADTVNTASRVESLTKYYGANILLTEESLQRLPNPEDFLIRYLGKVQVIGKQKALGLYECFNGDEPWQREQKRESLPQFEEAVAAYFRRDFPQAIRAFENLLQRYPEDGAVRFLREEARRLAREGAPEGWTGVLEMRGK
;
A
#
# COMPACT_ATOMS: atom_id res chain seq x y z
N MET A 1 -64.49 0.38 116.87
CA MET A 1 -64.64 0.19 118.33
C MET A 1 -65.49 -1.05 118.56
N ALA A 2 -64.85 -2.16 118.91
CA ALA A 2 -65.53 -3.27 119.58
C ALA A 2 -65.14 -3.16 121.06
N ARG A 3 -66.12 -2.92 121.92
CA ARG A 3 -65.96 -3.10 123.37
C ARG A 3 -66.11 -4.58 123.67
N ASP A 4 -65.23 -5.12 124.50
CA ASP A 4 -65.45 -6.41 125.15
C ASP A 4 -66.68 -6.30 126.09
N ILE A 5 -67.32 -7.43 126.38
CA ILE A 5 -68.40 -7.63 127.36
C ILE A 5 -68.12 -7.05 128.76
N TYR A 6 -66.88 -6.69 129.08
CA TYR A 6 -66.49 -5.99 130.32
C TYR A 6 -66.11 -4.51 130.16
N GLY A 7 -66.32 -3.90 128.99
CA GLY A 7 -66.21 -2.44 128.82
C GLY A 7 -64.79 -1.84 128.89
N ASN A 8 -63.74 -2.65 128.93
CA ASN A 8 -62.36 -2.15 128.98
C ASN A 8 -61.79 -1.83 127.59
N THR A 9 -61.27 -0.61 127.42
CA THR A 9 -60.50 -0.17 126.25
C THR A 9 -59.03 -0.05 126.60
N SER A 10 -58.14 -0.77 125.92
CA SER A 10 -56.67 -0.59 126.00
C SER A 10 -55.94 -1.33 124.87
N PRO A 11 -54.72 -0.90 124.48
CA PRO A 11 -54.32 0.39 123.93
C PRO A 11 -54.04 0.29 122.41
N GLU A 12 -54.04 1.42 121.70
CA GLU A 12 -53.77 1.47 120.26
C GLU A 12 -52.31 1.08 119.93
N ALA A 13 -52.14 -0.01 119.18
CA ALA A 13 -50.88 -0.37 118.54
C ALA A 13 -50.85 0.22 117.11
N SER A 14 -49.96 1.17 116.85
CA SER A 14 -49.78 1.77 115.52
C SER A 14 -48.84 0.93 114.65
N PHE A 15 -49.35 0.41 113.53
CA PHE A 15 -48.54 -0.26 112.50
C PHE A 15 -48.31 0.68 111.31
N ARG A 16 -47.05 0.87 110.91
CA ARG A 16 -46.70 1.53 109.64
C ARG A 16 -46.74 0.47 108.53
N PHE A 17 -47.72 0.57 107.63
CA PHE A 17 -47.72 -0.21 106.40
C PHE A 17 -46.98 0.56 105.30
N ALA A 18 -45.91 -0.02 104.77
CA ALA A 18 -45.30 0.44 103.52
C ALA A 18 -45.88 -0.40 102.37
N ILE A 19 -46.75 0.20 101.56
CA ILE A 19 -47.27 -0.44 100.35
C ILE A 19 -46.16 -0.39 99.30
N SER A 20 -45.49 -1.51 99.05
CA SER A 20 -44.50 -1.62 97.98
C SER A 20 -45.19 -1.42 96.62
N PRO A 21 -44.61 -0.60 95.72
CA PRO A 21 -45.18 -0.41 94.40
C PRO A 21 -45.27 -1.76 93.66
N PRO A 22 -46.27 -1.95 92.77
CA PRO A 22 -46.45 -3.21 92.07
C PRO A 22 -45.19 -3.65 91.31
N TRP A 23 -44.91 -4.96 91.28
CA TRP A 23 -43.66 -5.51 90.73
C TRP A 23 -43.38 -5.08 89.28
N TRP A 24 -44.41 -4.84 88.48
CA TRP A 24 -44.30 -4.37 87.09
C TRP A 24 -43.92 -2.89 86.93
N ARG A 25 -43.88 -2.11 88.02
CA ARG A 25 -43.37 -0.73 88.04
C ARG A 25 -41.94 -0.63 88.59
N THR A 26 -41.27 -1.76 88.82
CA THR A 26 -39.88 -1.78 89.25
C THR A 26 -38.93 -1.58 88.06
N PRO A 27 -37.77 -0.93 88.24
CA PRO A 27 -36.77 -0.78 87.18
C PRO A 27 -36.33 -2.12 86.58
N LEU A 28 -36.29 -3.17 87.40
CA LEU A 28 -35.97 -4.55 86.99
C LEU A 28 -36.98 -5.13 86.00
N ALA A 29 -38.28 -4.91 86.21
CA ALA A 29 -39.32 -5.39 85.30
C ALA A 29 -39.26 -4.67 83.93
N TYR A 30 -39.01 -3.36 83.91
CA TYR A 30 -38.79 -2.62 82.67
C TYR A 30 -37.52 -3.07 81.94
N ALA A 31 -36.43 -3.31 82.66
CA ALA A 31 -35.19 -3.83 82.09
C ALA A 31 -35.41 -5.22 81.45
N ALA A 32 -36.07 -6.14 82.14
CA ALA A 32 -36.39 -7.46 81.62
C ALA A 32 -37.26 -7.39 80.34
N LEU A 33 -38.30 -6.54 80.34
CA LEU A 33 -39.16 -6.35 79.16
C LEU A 33 -38.38 -5.74 77.99
N SER A 34 -37.48 -4.78 78.25
CA SER A 34 -36.64 -4.16 77.22
C SER A 34 -35.65 -5.15 76.59
N ILE A 35 -35.07 -6.06 77.38
CA ILE A 35 -34.20 -7.13 76.89
C ILE A 35 -34.99 -8.12 76.03
N LEU A 36 -36.19 -8.50 76.45
CA LEU A 36 -37.06 -9.42 75.72
C LEU A 36 -37.52 -8.81 74.39
N LEU A 37 -37.80 -7.49 74.37
CA LEU A 37 -38.08 -6.74 73.15
C LEU A 37 -36.85 -6.67 72.22
N MET A 38 -35.65 -6.41 72.76
CA MET A 38 -34.42 -6.39 71.96
C MET A 38 -34.10 -7.76 71.35
N LEU A 39 -34.27 -8.85 72.11
CA LEU A 39 -34.06 -10.21 71.63
C LEU A 39 -35.07 -10.60 70.55
N SER A 40 -36.35 -10.22 70.69
CA SER A 40 -37.36 -10.49 69.67
C SER A 40 -37.12 -9.69 68.39
N LEU A 41 -36.73 -8.41 68.49
CA LEU A 41 -36.31 -7.61 67.34
C LEU A 41 -35.08 -8.18 66.65
N TRP A 42 -34.07 -8.61 67.42
CA TRP A 42 -32.87 -9.26 66.89
C TRP A 42 -33.20 -10.56 66.13
N ALA A 43 -34.07 -11.41 66.69
CA ALA A 43 -34.53 -12.64 66.04
C ALA A 43 -35.28 -12.36 64.73
N ILE A 44 -36.14 -11.33 64.70
CA ILE A 44 -36.85 -10.90 63.48
C ILE A 44 -35.87 -10.40 62.42
N MET A 45 -34.87 -9.59 62.80
CA MET A 45 -33.84 -9.11 61.88
C MET A 45 -33.01 -10.27 61.31
N GLN A 46 -32.63 -11.25 62.15
CA GLN A 46 -31.92 -12.45 61.71
C GLN A 46 -32.75 -13.29 60.73
N TYR A 47 -34.04 -13.47 61.01
CA TYR A 47 -34.95 -14.20 60.12
C TYR A 47 -35.12 -13.50 58.77
N ARG A 48 -35.33 -12.18 58.76
CA ARG A 48 -35.39 -11.37 57.52
C ARG A 48 -34.08 -11.46 56.73
N SER A 49 -32.93 -11.31 57.40
CA SER A 49 -31.62 -11.42 56.74
C SER A 49 -31.40 -12.79 56.08
N ARG A 50 -31.85 -13.89 56.71
CA ARG A 50 -31.76 -15.23 56.11
C ARG A 50 -32.65 -15.36 54.87
N LEU A 51 -33.87 -14.85 54.92
CA LEU A 51 -34.78 -14.87 53.75
C LEU A 51 -34.23 -14.05 52.59
N ASP A 52 -33.67 -12.87 52.85
CA ASP A 52 -33.09 -12.03 51.80
C ASP A 52 -31.85 -12.68 51.18
N ARG A 53 -31.00 -13.33 51.98
CA ARG A 53 -29.87 -14.12 51.47
C ARG A 53 -30.32 -15.27 50.58
N GLN A 54 -31.40 -15.98 50.94
CA GLN A 54 -31.94 -17.07 50.10
C GLN A 54 -32.53 -16.55 48.78
N LYS A 55 -33.25 -15.43 48.81
CA LYS A 55 -33.78 -14.78 47.60
C LYS A 55 -32.64 -14.34 46.68
N LEU A 56 -31.61 -13.70 47.24
CA LEU A 56 -30.44 -13.25 46.49
C LEU A 56 -29.67 -14.44 45.90
N ALA A 57 -29.49 -15.52 46.65
CA ALA A 57 -28.84 -16.74 46.14
C ALA A 57 -29.62 -17.37 44.98
N ARG A 58 -30.95 -17.42 45.07
CA ARG A 58 -31.81 -17.92 43.96
C ARG A 58 -31.74 -17.02 42.73
N GLN A 59 -31.75 -15.70 42.91
CA GLN A 59 -31.61 -14.75 41.80
C GLN A 59 -30.23 -14.86 41.14
N LYS A 60 -29.15 -14.97 41.92
CA LYS A 60 -27.79 -15.18 41.40
C LYS A 60 -27.68 -16.48 40.61
N ALA A 61 -28.16 -17.60 41.15
CA ALA A 61 -28.13 -18.89 40.45
C ALA A 61 -28.96 -18.88 39.15
N LYS A 62 -30.09 -18.16 39.12
CA LYS A 62 -30.89 -17.98 37.89
C LYS A 62 -30.13 -17.16 36.85
N LEU A 63 -29.53 -16.03 37.27
CA LEU A 63 -28.75 -15.16 36.38
C LEU A 63 -27.51 -15.87 35.83
N GLU A 64 -26.82 -16.67 36.65
CA GLU A 64 -25.67 -17.48 36.22
C GLU A 64 -26.07 -18.54 35.19
N ARG A 65 -27.21 -19.21 35.38
CA ARG A 65 -27.74 -20.14 34.36
C ARG A 65 -28.10 -19.43 33.06
N GLU A 66 -28.75 -18.27 33.13
CA GLU A 66 -29.07 -17.48 31.94
C GLU A 66 -27.80 -17.03 31.21
N ARG A 67 -26.76 -16.60 31.94
CA ARG A 67 -25.45 -16.26 31.36
C ARG A 67 -24.79 -17.46 30.69
N GLN A 68 -24.70 -18.60 31.37
CA GLN A 68 -24.11 -19.82 30.81
C GLN A 68 -24.86 -20.31 29.56
N LEU A 69 -26.19 -20.22 29.57
CA LEU A 69 -26.99 -20.60 28.41
C LEU A 69 -26.77 -19.65 27.24
N ASN A 70 -26.70 -18.34 27.49
CA ASN A 70 -26.43 -17.33 26.47
C ASN A 70 -25.01 -17.48 25.89
N GLU A 71 -24.01 -17.76 26.73
CA GLU A 71 -22.64 -18.06 26.29
C GLU A 71 -22.58 -19.30 25.40
N ARG A 72 -23.27 -20.39 25.78
CA ARG A 72 -23.38 -21.59 24.94
C ARG A 72 -24.09 -21.32 23.62
N LEU A 73 -25.17 -20.56 23.64
CA LEU A 73 -25.90 -20.15 22.44
C LEU A 73 -24.98 -19.36 21.49
N ARG A 74 -24.26 -18.37 22.02
CA ARG A 74 -23.28 -17.58 21.26
C ARG A 74 -22.14 -18.43 20.73
N GLN A 75 -21.70 -19.44 21.47
CA GLN A 75 -20.65 -20.35 21.03
C GLN A 75 -21.13 -21.24 19.88
N VAL A 76 -22.36 -21.76 19.96
CA VAL A 76 -22.99 -22.54 18.89
C VAL A 76 -23.21 -21.68 17.64
N ASP A 77 -23.66 -20.44 17.78
CA ASP A 77 -23.80 -19.51 16.66
C ASP A 77 -22.46 -19.26 15.98
N ARG A 78 -21.41 -18.89 16.74
CA ARG A 78 -20.07 -18.67 16.16
C ARG A 78 -19.55 -19.91 15.43
N LEU A 79 -19.75 -21.10 16.00
CA LEU A 79 -19.32 -22.36 15.36
C LEU A 79 -20.08 -22.63 14.06
N LYS A 80 -21.38 -22.31 14.02
CA LYS A 80 -22.21 -22.44 12.83
C LYS A 80 -21.77 -21.45 11.73
N ASP A 81 -21.50 -20.20 12.08
CA ASP A 81 -21.07 -19.17 11.13
C ASP A 81 -19.67 -19.49 10.59
N GLN A 82 -18.77 -19.91 11.46
CA GLN A 82 -17.42 -20.34 11.09
C GLN A 82 -17.45 -21.59 10.22
N PHE A 83 -18.35 -22.55 10.48
CA PHE A 83 -18.53 -23.72 9.64
C PHE A 83 -19.01 -23.32 8.23
N LEU A 84 -20.04 -22.48 8.12
CA LEU A 84 -20.57 -22.02 6.83
C LEU A 84 -19.56 -21.21 6.02
N ALA A 85 -18.81 -20.32 6.67
CA ALA A 85 -17.75 -19.54 6.04
C ALA A 85 -16.60 -20.44 5.55
N ASN A 86 -16.18 -21.41 6.37
CA ASN A 86 -15.13 -22.35 5.99
C ASN A 86 -15.58 -23.27 4.85
N THR A 87 -16.77 -23.87 4.94
CA THR A 87 -17.30 -24.73 3.87
C THR A 87 -17.48 -23.95 2.56
N SER A 88 -17.90 -22.69 2.62
CA SER A 88 -17.93 -21.81 1.44
C SER A 88 -16.56 -21.70 0.79
N HIS A 89 -15.52 -21.49 1.58
CA HIS A 89 -14.16 -21.32 1.10
C HIS A 89 -13.65 -22.61 0.47
N GLU A 90 -13.83 -23.73 1.16
CA GLU A 90 -13.47 -25.08 0.70
C GLU A 90 -14.17 -25.48 -0.61
N LEU A 91 -15.39 -24.97 -0.86
CA LEU A 91 -16.11 -25.21 -2.12
C LEU A 91 -15.71 -24.23 -3.23
N ARG A 92 -15.37 -22.98 -2.89
CA ARG A 92 -15.06 -21.93 -3.86
C ARG A 92 -13.69 -22.12 -4.50
N THR A 93 -12.69 -22.54 -3.72
CA THR A 93 -11.31 -22.76 -4.19
C THR A 93 -11.19 -23.80 -5.31
N PRO A 94 -11.67 -25.06 -5.18
CA PRO A 94 -11.58 -26.03 -6.27
C PRO A 94 -12.37 -25.58 -7.49
N LEU A 95 -13.49 -24.89 -7.28
CA LEU A 95 -14.34 -24.43 -8.35
C LEU A 95 -13.71 -23.30 -9.17
N HIS A 96 -13.06 -22.35 -8.50
CA HIS A 96 -12.30 -21.29 -9.16
C HIS A 96 -11.13 -21.88 -9.96
N GLY A 97 -10.48 -22.91 -9.42
CA GLY A 97 -9.48 -23.69 -10.13
C GLY A 97 -10.00 -24.33 -11.42
N ILE A 98 -11.15 -24.99 -11.38
CA ILE A 98 -11.78 -25.62 -12.55
C ILE A 98 -12.14 -24.57 -13.61
N ILE A 99 -12.77 -23.46 -13.21
CA ILE A 99 -13.16 -22.37 -14.12
C ILE A 99 -11.91 -21.75 -14.77
N GLY A 100 -10.91 -21.38 -13.97
CA GLY A 100 -9.71 -20.72 -14.48
C GLY A 100 -8.83 -21.63 -15.33
N LEU A 101 -8.79 -22.94 -15.04
CA LEU A 101 -8.12 -23.91 -15.91
C LEU A 101 -8.85 -24.05 -17.24
N ALA A 102 -10.19 -24.11 -17.22
CA ALA A 102 -10.98 -24.20 -18.44
C ALA A 102 -10.88 -22.91 -19.29
N GLU A 103 -10.98 -21.72 -18.68
CA GLU A 103 -10.75 -20.43 -19.37
C GLU A 103 -9.35 -20.34 -19.99
N SER A 104 -8.33 -20.95 -19.35
CA SER A 104 -6.97 -21.00 -19.91
C SER A 104 -6.80 -21.95 -21.11
N LEU A 105 -7.71 -22.89 -21.30
CA LEU A 105 -7.73 -23.82 -22.43
C LEU A 105 -8.46 -23.23 -23.63
N GLU A 106 -9.43 -22.33 -23.42
CA GLU A 106 -10.19 -21.62 -24.46
C GLU A 106 -9.29 -20.73 -25.34
N GLY A 107 -8.20 -20.21 -24.78
CA GLY A 107 -7.21 -19.39 -25.50
C GLY A 107 -6.12 -20.16 -26.26
N ARG A 108 -6.19 -21.50 -26.34
CA ARG A 108 -5.25 -22.33 -27.12
C ARG A 108 -5.90 -22.77 -28.42
N GLU A 109 -5.11 -23.01 -29.46
CA GLU A 109 -5.55 -23.67 -30.70
C GLU A 109 -6.18 -25.04 -30.35
N ALA A 110 -7.49 -25.03 -30.14
CA ALA A 110 -8.29 -26.21 -29.83
C ALA A 110 -9.30 -26.44 -30.96
N ASP A 111 -9.56 -27.71 -31.26
CA ASP A 111 -10.64 -28.12 -32.15
C ASP A 111 -11.99 -27.54 -31.69
N ALA A 112 -12.88 -27.23 -32.63
CA ALA A 112 -14.19 -26.64 -32.37
C ALA A 112 -15.01 -27.43 -31.32
N ASP A 113 -14.97 -28.77 -31.37
CA ASP A 113 -15.68 -29.64 -30.43
C ASP A 113 -15.10 -29.56 -28.99
N LYS A 114 -13.79 -29.35 -28.85
CA LYS A 114 -13.14 -29.21 -27.53
C LYS A 114 -13.39 -27.85 -26.90
N LEU A 115 -13.54 -26.81 -27.72
CA LEU A 115 -13.94 -25.47 -27.28
C LEU A 115 -15.34 -25.48 -26.67
N GLU A 116 -16.28 -26.22 -27.27
CA GLU A 116 -17.63 -26.36 -26.75
C GLU A 116 -17.67 -27.08 -25.39
N ASP A 117 -16.91 -28.17 -25.24
CA ASP A 117 -16.75 -28.89 -23.95
C ASP A 117 -16.13 -28.00 -22.87
N ILE A 118 -15.11 -27.21 -23.22
CA ILE A 118 -14.45 -26.27 -22.31
C ILE A 118 -15.44 -25.18 -21.86
N GLN A 119 -16.21 -24.60 -22.77
CA GLN A 119 -17.24 -23.61 -22.45
C GLN A 119 -18.35 -24.22 -21.58
N MET A 120 -18.70 -25.49 -21.79
CA MET A 120 -19.64 -26.23 -20.95
C MET A 120 -19.10 -26.43 -19.51
N ILE A 121 -17.80 -26.72 -19.36
CA ILE A 121 -17.14 -26.80 -18.05
C ILE A 121 -17.12 -25.44 -17.35
N ILE A 122 -16.76 -24.36 -18.06
CA ILE A 122 -16.75 -22.99 -17.53
C ILE A 122 -18.14 -22.58 -17.05
N SER A 123 -19.16 -22.75 -17.89
CA SER A 123 -20.54 -22.38 -17.57
C SER A 123 -21.10 -23.22 -16.40
N SER A 124 -20.78 -24.51 -16.35
CA SER A 124 -21.14 -25.40 -15.23
C SER A 124 -20.44 -24.98 -13.93
N GLY A 125 -19.16 -24.61 -14.01
CA GLY A 125 -18.39 -24.12 -12.87
C GLY A 125 -18.94 -22.79 -12.33
N LYS A 126 -19.17 -21.80 -13.20
CA LYS A 126 -19.78 -20.51 -12.85
C LYS A 126 -21.15 -20.72 -12.19
N ARG A 127 -21.95 -21.66 -12.70
CA ARG A 127 -23.26 -22.00 -12.15
C ARG A 127 -23.17 -22.61 -10.75
N LEU A 128 -22.24 -23.54 -10.51
CA LEU A 128 -22.02 -24.10 -9.17
C LEU A 128 -21.60 -22.98 -8.19
N SER A 129 -20.83 -21.99 -8.66
CA SER A 129 -20.31 -20.90 -7.83
C SER A 129 -21.43 -19.99 -7.37
N SER A 130 -22.33 -19.64 -8.30
CA SER A 130 -23.56 -18.92 -7.99
C SER A 130 -24.40 -19.69 -6.97
N LEU A 131 -24.57 -21.00 -7.14
CA LEU A 131 -25.35 -21.85 -6.23
C LEU A 131 -24.78 -21.87 -4.81
N VAL A 132 -23.46 -21.98 -4.66
CA VAL A 132 -22.79 -21.91 -3.36
C VAL A 132 -23.01 -20.54 -2.72
N ASN A 133 -22.89 -19.46 -3.48
CA ASN A 133 -23.15 -18.10 -2.98
C ASN A 133 -24.62 -17.91 -2.56
N ASP A 134 -25.58 -18.39 -3.34
CA ASP A 134 -27.02 -18.32 -3.03
C ASP A 134 -27.35 -19.03 -1.70
N ILE A 135 -26.76 -20.21 -1.46
CA ILE A 135 -26.95 -20.97 -0.21
C ILE A 135 -26.41 -20.20 1.01
N LEU A 136 -25.30 -19.49 0.84
CA LEU A 136 -24.68 -18.72 1.91
C LEU A 136 -25.43 -17.44 2.22
N ASP A 137 -25.84 -16.71 1.19
CA ASP A 137 -26.71 -15.55 1.34
C ASP A 137 -28.02 -15.93 2.04
N PHE A 138 -28.60 -17.08 1.68
CA PHE A 138 -29.76 -17.64 2.36
C PHE A 138 -29.50 -17.92 3.85
N SER A 139 -28.36 -18.53 4.19
CA SER A 139 -28.03 -18.83 5.58
C SER A 139 -27.88 -17.57 6.44
N LYS A 140 -27.22 -16.54 5.90
CA LYS A 140 -27.06 -15.23 6.56
C LYS A 140 -28.39 -14.51 6.72
N LEU A 141 -29.27 -14.60 5.73
CA LEU A 141 -30.64 -14.06 5.78
C LEU A 141 -31.47 -14.70 6.90
N LYS A 142 -31.39 -16.03 7.04
CA LYS A 142 -32.15 -16.76 8.07
C LYS A 142 -31.75 -16.40 9.50
N ASN A 143 -30.48 -16.04 9.71
CA ASN A 143 -29.95 -15.68 11.02
C ASN A 143 -30.11 -14.18 11.37
N HIS A 144 -30.73 -13.37 10.50
CA HIS A 144 -30.80 -11.91 10.66
C HIS A 144 -29.43 -11.21 10.70
N GLU A 145 -28.39 -11.81 10.10
CA GLU A 145 -27.03 -11.24 10.06
C GLU A 145 -26.87 -10.15 8.99
N ILE A 146 -27.82 -10.03 8.06
CA ILE A 146 -27.78 -8.98 7.04
C ILE A 146 -28.27 -7.66 7.63
N VAL A 147 -27.33 -6.73 7.82
CA VAL A 147 -27.62 -5.33 8.12
C VAL A 147 -27.65 -4.56 6.80
N LEU A 148 -28.82 -4.05 6.41
CA LEU A 148 -28.95 -3.19 5.24
C LEU A 148 -28.23 -1.86 5.46
N GLN A 149 -27.58 -1.35 4.41
CA GLN A 149 -27.01 0.00 4.41
C GLN A 149 -27.82 0.92 3.49
N PRO A 150 -29.00 1.40 3.94
CA PRO A 150 -29.88 2.21 3.11
C PRO A 150 -29.22 3.55 2.75
N LYS A 151 -29.15 3.83 1.44
CA LYS A 151 -28.69 5.08 0.85
C LYS A 151 -29.69 5.57 -0.20
N PRO A 152 -29.66 6.84 -0.62
CA PRO A 152 -30.40 7.30 -1.78
C PRO A 152 -29.87 6.62 -3.05
N VAL A 153 -30.68 5.79 -3.70
CA VAL A 153 -30.33 5.04 -4.92
C VAL A 153 -31.23 5.49 -6.08
N ASP A 154 -30.63 5.84 -7.21
CA ASP A 154 -31.38 6.13 -8.44
C ASP A 154 -31.78 4.84 -9.13
N LEU A 155 -33.07 4.48 -9.03
CA LEU A 155 -33.59 3.25 -9.61
C LEU A 155 -33.53 3.26 -11.15
N HIS A 156 -33.62 4.42 -11.80
CA HIS A 156 -33.52 4.49 -13.26
C HIS A 156 -32.13 4.06 -13.73
N ALA A 157 -31.08 4.63 -13.12
CA ALA A 157 -29.69 4.31 -13.42
C ALA A 157 -29.36 2.83 -13.10
N LEU A 158 -29.84 2.33 -11.95
CA LEU A 158 -29.66 0.94 -11.55
C LEU A 158 -30.26 -0.02 -12.59
N VAL A 159 -31.51 0.21 -13.01
CA VAL A 159 -32.17 -0.63 -14.01
C VAL A 159 -31.45 -0.58 -15.36
N ASP A 160 -30.95 0.59 -15.76
CA ASP A 160 -30.19 0.77 -17.00
C ASP A 160 -28.92 -0.10 -17.01
N VAL A 161 -28.20 -0.13 -15.88
CA VAL A 161 -27.02 -0.99 -15.69
C VAL A 161 -27.42 -2.48 -15.78
N ILE A 162 -28.49 -2.89 -15.09
CA ILE A 162 -28.95 -4.29 -15.08
C ILE A 162 -29.33 -4.78 -16.48
N LEU A 163 -30.13 -4.00 -17.22
CA LEU A 163 -30.56 -4.38 -18.58
C LEU A 163 -29.37 -4.46 -19.55
N ARG A 164 -28.37 -3.57 -19.42
CA ARG A 164 -27.14 -3.64 -20.21
C ARG A 164 -26.34 -4.91 -19.92
N ILE A 165 -26.20 -5.29 -18.64
CA ILE A 165 -25.53 -6.53 -18.24
C ILE A 165 -26.26 -7.75 -18.81
N HIS A 166 -27.58 -7.71 -18.92
CA HIS A 166 -28.41 -8.84 -19.38
C HIS A 166 -28.65 -8.85 -20.91
N THR A 167 -28.21 -7.82 -21.63
CA THR A 167 -28.34 -7.74 -23.10
C THR A 167 -27.71 -8.93 -23.83
N PRO A 168 -26.53 -9.46 -23.44
CA PRO A 168 -25.97 -10.65 -24.07
C PRO A 168 -26.83 -11.91 -23.90
N LEU A 169 -27.57 -12.05 -22.79
CA LEU A 169 -28.45 -13.20 -22.53
C LEU A 169 -29.72 -13.17 -23.39
N ALA A 170 -30.10 -11.99 -23.90
CA ALA A 170 -31.17 -11.82 -24.87
C ALA A 170 -30.69 -12.01 -26.32
N ARG A 171 -29.36 -12.06 -26.59
CA ARG A 171 -28.85 -12.30 -27.95
C ARG A 171 -29.17 -13.73 -28.39
N GLY A 172 -29.89 -13.85 -29.50
CA GLY A 172 -30.37 -15.13 -30.05
C GLY A 172 -31.86 -15.39 -29.81
N LYS A 173 -32.53 -14.57 -28.98
CA LYS A 173 -33.99 -14.55 -28.82
C LYS A 173 -34.57 -13.28 -29.47
N ASP A 174 -35.81 -13.33 -29.96
CA ASP A 174 -36.51 -12.15 -30.47
C ASP A 174 -37.13 -11.35 -29.31
N LEU A 175 -36.26 -10.84 -28.42
CA LEU A 175 -36.63 -10.27 -27.13
C LEU A 175 -36.11 -8.83 -26.98
N ARG A 176 -37.02 -7.89 -26.66
CA ARG A 176 -36.67 -6.48 -26.40
C ARG A 176 -36.57 -6.21 -24.90
N LEU A 177 -35.49 -5.57 -24.47
CA LEU A 177 -35.32 -5.12 -23.07
C LEU A 177 -35.61 -3.62 -22.98
N GLU A 178 -36.60 -3.22 -22.18
CA GLU A 178 -37.06 -1.83 -22.09
C GLU A 178 -36.95 -1.28 -20.66
N ASN A 179 -36.19 -0.19 -20.48
CA ASN A 179 -36.23 0.62 -19.26
C ASN A 179 -37.29 1.73 -19.43
N LYS A 180 -38.37 1.67 -18.65
CA LYS A 180 -39.46 2.65 -18.60
C LYS A 180 -39.57 3.31 -17.23
N VAL A 181 -38.57 3.15 -16.37
CA VAL A 181 -38.48 3.86 -15.09
C VAL A 181 -38.29 5.36 -15.35
N PRO A 182 -39.07 6.27 -14.74
CA PRO A 182 -38.89 7.71 -14.94
C PRO A 182 -37.52 8.21 -14.45
N MET A 183 -36.83 9.06 -15.22
CA MET A 183 -35.55 9.66 -14.77
C MET A 183 -35.68 10.60 -13.57
N ARG A 184 -36.88 11.18 -13.35
CA ARG A 184 -37.14 12.10 -12.23
C ARG A 184 -38.10 11.45 -11.25
N GLY A 185 -37.75 11.49 -9.95
CA GLY A 185 -38.60 10.99 -8.87
C GLY A 185 -38.47 9.50 -8.56
N SER A 186 -37.47 8.82 -9.14
CA SER A 186 -37.19 7.39 -8.93
C SER A 186 -36.05 7.11 -7.95
N VAL A 187 -35.76 8.06 -7.05
CA VAL A 187 -34.74 7.87 -6.01
C VAL A 187 -35.37 7.19 -4.80
N VAL A 188 -34.94 5.97 -4.51
CA VAL A 188 -35.41 5.15 -3.39
C VAL A 188 -34.38 5.14 -2.28
N LEU A 189 -34.82 4.88 -1.05
CA LEU A 189 -33.94 4.64 0.09
C LEU A 189 -33.70 3.14 0.19
N GLY A 190 -32.49 2.68 -0.14
CA GLY A 190 -32.16 1.26 -0.06
C GLY A 190 -30.69 0.94 -0.24
N ASP A 191 -30.34 -0.32 -0.04
CA ASP A 191 -28.99 -0.84 -0.22
C ASP A 191 -28.80 -1.20 -1.70
N GLU A 192 -27.98 -0.42 -2.41
CA GLU A 192 -27.77 -0.54 -3.86
C GLU A 192 -27.40 -1.96 -4.30
N ASN A 193 -26.51 -2.63 -3.58
CA ASN A 193 -26.05 -3.98 -3.93
C ASN A 193 -27.19 -5.00 -3.77
N ARG A 194 -28.02 -4.85 -2.74
CA ARG A 194 -29.16 -5.74 -2.48
C ARG A 194 -30.30 -5.49 -3.45
N LEU A 195 -30.50 -4.24 -3.86
CA LEU A 195 -31.45 -3.89 -4.92
C LEU A 195 -30.99 -4.43 -6.27
N MET A 196 -29.70 -4.34 -6.60
CA MET A 196 -29.14 -5.00 -7.78
C MET A 196 -29.37 -6.50 -7.75
N GLN A 197 -29.20 -7.16 -6.59
CA GLN A 197 -29.45 -8.60 -6.43
C GLN A 197 -30.92 -8.97 -6.72
N VAL A 198 -31.87 -8.19 -6.20
CA VAL A 198 -33.31 -8.37 -6.50
C VAL A 198 -33.56 -8.20 -8.00
N MET A 199 -33.00 -7.16 -8.62
CA MET A 199 -33.21 -6.87 -10.04
C MET A 199 -32.59 -7.90 -10.97
N HIS A 200 -31.38 -8.38 -10.67
CA HIS A 200 -30.75 -9.47 -11.42
C HIS A 200 -31.61 -10.73 -11.40
N ASN A 201 -32.21 -11.07 -10.27
CA ASN A 201 -33.06 -12.25 -10.18
C ASN A 201 -34.39 -12.05 -10.92
N LEU A 202 -35.07 -10.92 -10.77
CA LEU A 202 -36.35 -10.67 -11.45
C LEU A 202 -36.19 -10.55 -12.99
N VAL A 203 -35.24 -9.72 -13.45
CA VAL A 203 -34.96 -9.54 -14.88
C VAL A 203 -34.37 -10.81 -15.50
N GLY A 204 -33.49 -11.50 -14.77
CA GLY A 204 -32.91 -12.78 -15.20
C GLY A 204 -34.00 -13.85 -15.41
N ASN A 205 -34.95 -13.96 -14.49
CA ASN A 205 -36.09 -14.87 -14.65
C ASN A 205 -36.98 -14.46 -15.84
N ALA A 206 -37.30 -13.17 -15.98
CA ALA A 206 -38.10 -12.67 -17.10
C ALA A 206 -37.49 -13.03 -18.47
N ILE A 207 -36.18 -12.85 -18.65
CA ILE A 207 -35.47 -13.21 -19.89
C ILE A 207 -35.43 -14.73 -20.09
N LYS A 208 -35.22 -15.47 -19.00
CA LYS A 208 -35.14 -16.93 -19.04
C LYS A 208 -36.46 -17.58 -19.50
N PHE A 209 -37.59 -17.05 -19.05
CA PHE A 209 -38.93 -17.62 -19.31
C PHE A 209 -39.67 -16.96 -20.48
N THR A 210 -39.02 -16.04 -21.20
CA THR A 210 -39.56 -15.41 -22.41
C THR A 210 -38.71 -15.77 -23.63
N GLU A 211 -39.33 -16.41 -24.62
CA GLU A 211 -38.68 -16.79 -25.89
C GLU A 211 -38.76 -15.69 -26.96
N SER A 212 -39.88 -14.96 -27.01
CA SER A 212 -40.06 -13.81 -27.90
C SER A 212 -40.97 -12.74 -27.27
N GLY A 213 -40.80 -11.48 -27.69
CA GLY A 213 -41.58 -10.34 -27.20
C GLY A 213 -40.74 -9.34 -26.44
N HIS A 214 -41.08 -9.04 -25.18
CA HIS A 214 -40.37 -8.04 -24.40
C HIS A 214 -40.28 -8.34 -22.90
N VAL A 215 -39.24 -7.79 -22.29
CA VAL A 215 -39.10 -7.62 -20.84
C VAL A 215 -39.00 -6.13 -20.56
N ARG A 216 -39.96 -5.60 -19.79
CA ARG A 216 -40.06 -4.17 -19.48
C ARG A 216 -39.97 -3.94 -17.98
N VAL A 217 -39.21 -2.93 -17.59
CA VAL A 217 -39.15 -2.47 -16.20
C VAL A 217 -39.77 -1.08 -16.09
N GLU A 218 -40.84 -0.95 -15.32
CA GLU A 218 -41.54 0.30 -15.02
C GLU A 218 -41.43 0.64 -13.53
N ALA A 219 -41.55 1.92 -13.19
CA ALA A 219 -41.76 2.34 -11.80
C ALA A 219 -42.74 3.50 -11.71
N ARG A 220 -43.62 3.45 -10.71
CA ARG A 220 -44.65 4.45 -10.45
C ARG A 220 -44.66 4.82 -8.97
N ARG A 221 -44.82 6.12 -8.69
CA ARG A 221 -44.92 6.61 -7.32
C ARG A 221 -46.30 6.30 -6.75
N ARG A 222 -46.35 5.69 -5.57
CA ARG A 222 -47.57 5.38 -4.82
C ARG A 222 -47.42 5.87 -3.38
N GLY A 223 -47.71 7.16 -3.17
CA GLY A 223 -47.55 7.81 -1.86
C GLY A 223 -46.07 8.02 -1.49
N GLU A 224 -45.67 7.47 -0.34
CA GLU A 224 -44.29 7.48 0.18
C GLU A 224 -43.45 6.29 -0.34
N LEU A 225 -44.05 5.39 -1.13
CA LEU A 225 -43.38 4.24 -1.74
C LEU A 225 -43.27 4.43 -3.26
N LEU A 226 -42.22 3.84 -3.84
CA LEU A 226 -42.07 3.64 -5.27
C LEU A 226 -42.41 2.18 -5.58
N GLU A 227 -43.39 1.96 -6.46
CA GLU A 227 -43.80 0.64 -6.93
C GLU A 227 -43.10 0.38 -8.27
N ALA A 228 -42.24 -0.62 -8.32
CA ALA A 228 -41.55 -1.06 -9.52
C ALA A 228 -42.18 -2.36 -10.05
N ALA A 229 -42.29 -2.47 -11.36
CA ALA A 229 -42.89 -3.60 -12.07
C ALA A 229 -41.91 -4.14 -13.11
N VAL A 230 -41.65 -5.44 -13.07
CA VAL A 230 -40.88 -6.19 -14.08
C VAL A 230 -41.87 -7.07 -14.83
N GLU A 231 -42.21 -6.64 -16.05
CA GLU A 231 -43.17 -7.27 -16.95
C GLU A 231 -42.43 -8.13 -17.98
N ASP A 232 -42.94 -9.34 -18.22
CA ASP A 232 -42.49 -10.23 -19.28
C ASP A 232 -43.67 -10.80 -20.08
N THR A 233 -43.45 -11.10 -21.36
CA THR A 233 -44.43 -11.76 -22.25
C THR A 233 -44.20 -13.25 -22.39
N GLY A 234 -43.66 -13.89 -21.35
CA GLY A 234 -43.27 -15.30 -21.34
C GLY A 234 -44.44 -16.27 -21.15
N ILE A 235 -44.11 -17.48 -20.70
CA ILE A 235 -45.07 -18.57 -20.51
C ILE A 235 -46.13 -18.31 -19.41
N GLY A 236 -45.91 -17.31 -18.56
CA GLY A 236 -46.76 -17.05 -17.40
C GLY A 236 -46.70 -18.15 -16.33
N ILE A 237 -47.36 -17.90 -15.19
CA ILE A 237 -47.36 -18.76 -14.01
C ILE A 237 -48.81 -19.18 -13.73
N PRO A 238 -49.10 -20.49 -13.62
CA PRO A 238 -50.44 -20.97 -13.29
C PRO A 238 -50.91 -20.45 -11.91
N PRO A 239 -52.21 -20.11 -11.73
CA PRO A 239 -52.73 -19.59 -10.47
C PRO A 239 -52.47 -20.50 -9.26
N THR A 240 -52.42 -21.82 -9.48
CA THR A 240 -52.14 -22.83 -8.45
C THR A 240 -50.70 -22.79 -7.92
N LYS A 241 -49.77 -22.14 -8.64
CA LYS A 241 -48.33 -22.10 -8.31
C LYS A 241 -47.84 -20.73 -7.84
N ILE A 242 -48.69 -19.70 -7.85
CA ILE A 242 -48.30 -18.32 -7.49
C ILE A 242 -47.77 -18.20 -6.05
N GLU A 243 -48.35 -18.91 -5.09
CA GLU A 243 -47.84 -18.90 -3.71
C GLU A 243 -46.59 -19.76 -3.55
N ALA A 244 -46.49 -20.84 -4.33
CA ALA A 244 -45.41 -21.83 -4.25
C ALA A 244 -44.07 -21.29 -4.77
N ILE A 245 -44.06 -20.42 -5.79
CA ILE A 245 -42.81 -19.87 -6.37
C ILE A 245 -41.99 -19.00 -5.39
N PHE A 246 -42.60 -18.53 -4.31
CA PHE A 246 -41.92 -17.78 -3.25
C PHE A 246 -41.46 -18.66 -2.09
N GLN A 247 -41.80 -19.96 -2.10
CA GLN A 247 -41.36 -20.93 -1.11
C GLN A 247 -39.94 -21.43 -1.43
N GLU A 248 -39.21 -21.81 -0.38
CA GLU A 248 -37.83 -22.25 -0.47
C GLU A 248 -37.73 -23.58 -1.23
N PHE A 249 -36.80 -23.68 -2.19
CA PHE A 249 -36.51 -24.90 -2.96
C PHE A 249 -37.64 -25.41 -3.87
N GLU A 250 -38.71 -24.65 -4.04
CA GLU A 250 -39.81 -25.00 -4.94
C GLU A 250 -39.54 -24.52 -6.37
N GLN A 251 -39.82 -25.37 -7.35
CA GLN A 251 -39.76 -25.06 -8.78
C GLN A 251 -41.12 -25.32 -9.42
N ALA A 252 -41.51 -24.45 -10.34
CA ALA A 252 -42.83 -24.49 -10.95
C ALA A 252 -43.06 -25.71 -11.88
N ASP A 253 -42.11 -26.62 -12.12
CA ASP A 253 -42.32 -27.81 -12.96
C ASP A 253 -41.77 -29.10 -12.34
N GLY A 254 -42.66 -30.09 -12.18
CA GLY A 254 -42.35 -31.50 -11.91
C GLY A 254 -42.52 -32.40 -13.15
N SER A 255 -42.55 -31.83 -14.37
CA SER A 255 -42.75 -32.59 -15.61
C SER A 255 -41.44 -32.83 -16.37
N GLU A 256 -41.34 -33.99 -17.02
CA GLU A 256 -40.11 -34.62 -17.56
C GLU A 256 -39.35 -33.89 -18.68
N LYS A 257 -39.59 -32.59 -18.94
CA LYS A 257 -38.75 -31.78 -19.85
C LYS A 257 -37.77 -30.93 -19.05
N ARG A 258 -36.64 -31.54 -18.67
CA ARG A 258 -35.46 -30.91 -18.02
C ARG A 258 -34.78 -29.87 -18.93
N ILE A 259 -35.40 -28.70 -19.12
CA ILE A 259 -34.78 -27.59 -19.88
C ILE A 259 -34.54 -26.36 -19.00
N PHE A 260 -35.24 -26.18 -17.88
CA PHE A 260 -35.10 -24.97 -17.06
C PHE A 260 -34.42 -25.22 -15.71
N THR A 261 -33.32 -24.51 -15.48
CA THR A 261 -32.34 -24.76 -14.42
C THR A 261 -32.24 -23.59 -13.45
N GLY A 262 -32.62 -23.76 -12.18
CA GLY A 262 -32.50 -22.73 -11.12
C GLY A 262 -32.33 -23.37 -9.74
N SER A 263 -31.93 -22.62 -8.71
CA SER A 263 -31.74 -23.13 -7.34
C SER A 263 -33.04 -23.17 -6.51
N GLY A 264 -34.10 -22.50 -6.96
CA GLY A 264 -35.34 -22.32 -6.19
C GLY A 264 -35.21 -21.36 -5.00
N LEU A 265 -34.08 -20.64 -4.87
CA LEU A 265 -33.81 -19.72 -3.75
C LEU A 265 -33.89 -18.24 -4.14
N GLY A 266 -33.77 -17.91 -5.44
CA GLY A 266 -33.69 -16.51 -5.87
C GLY A 266 -34.90 -15.66 -5.48
N LEU A 267 -36.12 -16.15 -5.75
CA LEU A 267 -37.37 -15.41 -5.47
C LEU A 267 -37.65 -15.26 -3.97
N SER A 268 -37.35 -16.28 -3.16
CA SER A 268 -37.51 -16.21 -1.69
C SER A 268 -36.51 -15.24 -1.06
N VAL A 269 -35.25 -15.26 -1.52
CA VAL A 269 -34.22 -14.27 -1.13
C VAL A 269 -34.65 -12.85 -1.54
N SER A 270 -35.13 -12.69 -2.77
CA SER A 270 -35.57 -11.37 -3.27
C SER A 270 -36.74 -10.82 -2.46
N LYS A 271 -37.73 -11.67 -2.13
CA LYS A 271 -38.86 -11.29 -1.28
C LYS A 271 -38.37 -10.81 0.08
N ARG A 272 -37.45 -11.55 0.72
CA ARG A 272 -36.92 -11.18 2.02
C ARG A 272 -36.10 -9.89 1.99
N LEU A 273 -35.29 -9.69 0.95
CA LEU A 273 -34.53 -8.45 0.76
C LEU A 273 -35.48 -7.25 0.63
N VAL A 274 -36.53 -7.35 -0.18
CA VAL A 274 -37.54 -6.28 -0.33
C VAL A 274 -38.27 -6.00 1.00
N GLU A 275 -38.65 -7.04 1.75
CA GLU A 275 -39.26 -6.89 3.08
C GLU A 275 -38.34 -6.16 4.07
N MET A 276 -37.04 -6.48 4.08
CA MET A 276 -36.07 -5.78 4.94
C MET A 276 -35.90 -4.30 4.56
N HIS A 277 -36.12 -3.95 3.29
CA HIS A 277 -36.17 -2.56 2.84
C HIS A 277 -37.48 -1.83 3.22
N GLY A 278 -38.42 -2.51 3.89
CA GLY A 278 -39.73 -1.96 4.22
C GLY A 278 -40.74 -2.01 3.08
N GLY A 279 -40.49 -2.85 2.07
CA GLY A 279 -41.33 -3.07 0.91
C GLY A 279 -42.09 -4.39 0.91
N GLN A 280 -42.78 -4.67 -0.19
CA GLN A 280 -43.44 -5.94 -0.47
C GLN A 280 -43.14 -6.38 -1.90
N LEU A 281 -42.97 -7.68 -2.16
CA LEU A 281 -42.82 -8.28 -3.49
C LEU A 281 -43.99 -9.24 -3.76
N TRP A 282 -44.65 -9.12 -4.91
CA TRP A 282 -45.73 -10.01 -5.37
C TRP A 282 -45.70 -10.17 -6.90
N VAL A 283 -46.59 -11.01 -7.45
CA VAL A 283 -46.68 -11.26 -8.90
C VAL A 283 -48.14 -11.29 -9.35
N GLU A 284 -48.38 -10.78 -10.55
CA GLU A 284 -49.62 -11.00 -11.30
C GLU A 284 -49.24 -11.73 -12.59
N SER A 285 -49.90 -12.85 -12.89
CA SER A 285 -49.55 -13.64 -14.07
C SER A 285 -50.75 -14.42 -14.60
N GLU A 286 -50.77 -14.59 -15.92
CA GLU A 286 -51.72 -15.43 -16.63
C GLU A 286 -50.96 -16.40 -17.55
N GLU A 287 -51.29 -17.68 -17.45
CA GLU A 287 -50.62 -18.74 -18.22
C GLU A 287 -50.77 -18.48 -19.73
N GLY A 288 -49.63 -18.48 -20.43
CA GLY A 288 -49.52 -18.19 -21.86
C GLY A 288 -49.52 -16.70 -22.25
N LYS A 289 -49.69 -15.77 -21.30
CA LYS A 289 -49.66 -14.32 -21.59
C LYS A 289 -48.49 -13.56 -20.94
N GLY A 290 -47.80 -14.18 -19.97
CA GLY A 290 -46.64 -13.61 -19.29
C GLY A 290 -46.85 -13.36 -17.80
N ALA A 291 -45.87 -12.76 -17.15
CA ALA A 291 -45.92 -12.41 -15.72
C ALA A 291 -45.46 -10.97 -15.50
N THR A 292 -46.00 -10.33 -14.45
CA THR A 292 -45.54 -9.05 -13.95
C THR A 292 -45.23 -9.17 -12.47
N PHE A 293 -43.94 -9.03 -12.12
CA PHE A 293 -43.48 -8.99 -10.74
C PHE A 293 -43.45 -7.57 -10.24
N PHE A 294 -44.11 -7.31 -9.12
CA PHE A 294 -44.20 -6.00 -8.51
C PHE A 294 -43.44 -5.97 -7.19
N PHE A 295 -42.69 -4.90 -6.94
CA PHE A 295 -42.14 -4.64 -5.62
C PHE A 295 -42.21 -3.17 -5.23
N THR A 296 -42.31 -2.90 -3.93
CA THR A 296 -42.30 -1.54 -3.39
C THR A 296 -41.01 -1.22 -2.65
N LEU A 297 -40.57 0.03 -2.72
CA LEU A 297 -39.42 0.55 -1.95
C LEU A 297 -39.76 1.93 -1.36
N PRO A 298 -39.23 2.28 -0.17
CA PRO A 298 -39.40 3.62 0.38
C PRO A 298 -38.73 4.67 -0.49
N LEU A 299 -39.41 5.80 -0.73
CA LEU A 299 -38.81 6.93 -1.44
C LEU A 299 -37.76 7.62 -0.56
N SER A 300 -36.63 8.01 -1.17
CA SER A 300 -35.66 8.85 -0.48
C SER A 300 -36.18 10.29 -0.41
N ARG A 301 -36.19 10.87 0.80
CA ARG A 301 -36.43 12.31 1.01
C ARG A 301 -35.21 13.17 0.69
N ALA A 302 -34.02 12.56 0.62
CA ALA A 302 -32.79 13.23 0.21
C ALA A 302 -32.65 13.17 -1.31
N LYS A 303 -32.31 14.30 -1.94
CA LYS A 303 -31.79 14.29 -3.32
C LYS A 303 -30.51 13.45 -3.33
N ALA A 304 -30.34 12.60 -4.34
CA ALA A 304 -29.07 11.93 -4.59
C ALA A 304 -27.94 12.98 -4.52
N ALA A 305 -26.83 12.64 -3.88
CA ALA A 305 -25.67 13.53 -3.82
C ALA A 305 -25.32 13.99 -5.26
N PRO A 306 -25.09 15.29 -5.49
CA PRO A 306 -24.76 15.76 -6.82
C PRO A 306 -23.30 15.39 -7.11
N ASP A 307 -23.08 14.30 -7.83
CA ASP A 307 -21.83 14.12 -8.57
C ASP A 307 -22.11 14.04 -10.07
N MET A 308 -21.56 15.04 -10.74
CA MET A 308 -21.30 15.19 -12.18
C MET A 308 -22.44 14.79 -13.12
N ALA A 309 -23.31 15.78 -13.39
CA ALA A 309 -24.00 15.83 -14.66
C ALA A 309 -22.97 15.74 -15.81
N PRO A 310 -23.22 14.95 -16.87
CA PRO A 310 -22.51 15.11 -18.13
C PRO A 310 -22.65 16.57 -18.58
N PRO A 311 -21.60 17.20 -19.14
CA PRO A 311 -21.74 18.57 -19.63
C PRO A 311 -22.88 18.62 -20.66
N GLU A 312 -23.82 19.54 -20.44
CA GLU A 312 -24.87 19.83 -21.42
C GLU A 312 -24.23 20.13 -22.78
N PRO A 313 -24.85 19.68 -23.90
CA PRO A 313 -24.35 19.98 -25.23
C PRO A 313 -24.51 21.49 -25.48
N ALA A 314 -23.42 22.24 -25.29
CA ALA A 314 -23.30 23.60 -25.80
C ALA A 314 -23.57 23.57 -27.30
N SER A 315 -24.49 24.44 -27.71
CA SER A 315 -24.93 24.69 -29.07
C SER A 315 -23.70 24.86 -29.98
N ARG A 316 -23.47 23.93 -30.90
CA ARG A 316 -22.50 24.13 -31.99
C ARG A 316 -23.09 25.11 -33.01
N PRO A 317 -22.34 26.13 -33.45
CA PRO A 317 -22.69 26.88 -34.64
C PRO A 317 -22.64 25.95 -35.86
N GLU A 318 -23.67 26.04 -36.70
CA GLU A 318 -23.67 25.50 -38.05
C GLU A 318 -22.54 26.14 -38.88
N HIS A 319 -21.97 25.36 -39.81
CA HIS A 319 -21.00 25.71 -40.88
C HIS A 319 -19.53 25.30 -40.65
N ALA A 320 -19.20 24.05 -40.99
CA ALA A 320 -17.99 23.66 -41.74
C ALA A 320 -18.10 22.18 -42.20
N PRO A 321 -17.56 21.81 -43.38
CA PRO A 321 -17.95 20.59 -44.08
C PRO A 321 -17.40 19.31 -43.43
N ARG A 322 -18.26 18.28 -43.41
CA ARG A 322 -17.98 16.91 -42.97
C ARG A 322 -16.87 16.29 -43.83
N GLN A 323 -15.75 15.93 -43.21
CA GLN A 323 -14.93 14.80 -43.63
C GLN A 323 -15.24 13.61 -42.72
N GLU A 324 -15.53 12.48 -43.35
CA GLU A 324 -15.80 11.20 -42.71
C GLU A 324 -14.52 10.63 -42.07
N GLU A 325 -14.21 11.01 -40.84
CA GLU A 325 -13.34 10.20 -39.99
C GLU A 325 -14.20 9.27 -39.14
N ARG A 326 -14.24 7.99 -39.55
CA ARG A 326 -14.74 6.88 -38.75
C ARG A 326 -14.13 6.98 -37.34
N ALA A 327 -14.97 7.28 -36.35
CA ALA A 327 -14.61 7.21 -34.94
C ALA A 327 -14.14 5.78 -34.61
N ARG A 328 -12.82 5.59 -34.54
CA ARG A 328 -12.24 4.41 -33.93
C ARG A 328 -12.59 4.46 -32.44
N PRO A 329 -13.06 3.37 -31.81
CA PRO A 329 -13.24 3.35 -30.37
C PRO A 329 -11.90 3.69 -29.72
N LEU A 330 -11.90 4.65 -28.81
CA LEU A 330 -10.76 4.99 -27.96
C LEU A 330 -10.29 3.72 -27.25
N HIS A 331 -9.30 3.06 -27.83
CA HIS A 331 -8.50 2.10 -27.09
C HIS A 331 -7.67 2.92 -26.09
N PRO A 332 -7.52 2.47 -24.83
CA PRO A 332 -6.45 3.01 -24.00
C PRO A 332 -5.14 2.89 -24.80
N PRO A 333 -4.22 3.86 -24.70
CA PRO A 333 -3.03 3.88 -25.55
C PRO A 333 -2.28 2.55 -25.39
N HIS A 334 -2.38 1.69 -26.41
CA HIS A 334 -1.44 0.60 -26.56
C HIS A 334 -0.06 1.21 -26.79
N THR A 335 0.93 0.53 -26.19
CA THR A 335 2.39 0.70 -26.31
C THR A 335 3.07 1.86 -25.56
N LEU A 336 3.23 1.66 -24.25
CA LEU A 336 4.53 1.80 -23.56
C LEU A 336 4.94 0.45 -22.93
N ILE A 337 4.68 -0.62 -23.68
CA ILE A 337 5.30 -1.93 -23.48
C ILE A 337 6.53 -1.94 -24.41
N PRO A 338 7.72 -2.33 -23.95
CA PRO A 338 8.96 -1.95 -24.62
C PRO A 338 9.20 -2.71 -25.94
N ASP A 339 10.15 -2.20 -26.73
CA ASP A 339 10.84 -2.95 -27.79
C ASP A 339 11.35 -4.31 -27.29
N GLU A 340 11.57 -5.24 -28.22
CA GLU A 340 12.02 -6.64 -28.02
C GLU A 340 13.33 -6.80 -27.19
N ASP A 341 14.01 -5.70 -26.83
CA ASP A 341 15.27 -5.65 -26.08
C ASP A 341 15.14 -5.28 -24.57
N SER A 342 13.93 -5.13 -24.01
CA SER A 342 13.79 -4.83 -22.57
C SER A 342 13.78 -6.05 -21.66
N GLU A 343 14.35 -5.92 -20.45
CA GLU A 343 14.22 -6.89 -19.35
C GLU A 343 12.75 -7.28 -19.08
N LYS A 344 12.53 -8.57 -18.76
CA LYS A 344 11.20 -9.12 -18.49
C LYS A 344 10.63 -8.54 -17.19
N ILE A 345 9.35 -8.17 -17.21
CA ILE A 345 8.62 -7.67 -16.04
C ILE A 345 8.44 -8.80 -15.03
N ARG A 346 8.96 -8.64 -13.81
CA ARG A 346 8.99 -9.67 -12.77
C ARG A 346 7.79 -9.53 -11.84
N ILE A 347 6.89 -10.50 -11.86
CA ILE A 347 5.68 -10.54 -11.03
C ILE A 347 5.78 -11.67 -10.01
N LEU A 348 5.68 -11.34 -8.73
CA LEU A 348 5.59 -12.32 -7.65
C LEU A 348 4.12 -12.72 -7.42
N VAL A 349 3.84 -14.01 -7.45
CA VAL A 349 2.50 -14.57 -7.21
C VAL A 349 2.54 -15.37 -5.92
N VAL A 350 1.79 -14.92 -4.92
CA VAL A 350 1.76 -15.51 -3.58
C VAL A 350 0.37 -16.06 -3.30
N ASP A 351 0.24 -17.38 -3.22
CA ASP A 351 -1.00 -18.09 -2.92
C ASP A 351 -0.62 -19.48 -2.39
N ASP A 352 -1.30 -19.96 -1.34
CA ASP A 352 -0.98 -21.24 -0.71
C ASP A 352 -1.55 -22.45 -1.47
N GLU A 353 -2.45 -22.21 -2.43
CA GLU A 353 -3.04 -23.24 -3.27
C GLU A 353 -2.36 -23.26 -4.66
N PRO A 354 -1.66 -24.36 -5.04
CA PRO A 354 -0.98 -24.47 -6.33
C PRO A 354 -1.88 -24.23 -7.55
N ILE A 355 -3.17 -24.57 -7.42
CA ILE A 355 -4.15 -24.40 -8.48
C ILE A 355 -4.39 -22.91 -8.77
N ASN A 356 -4.53 -22.08 -7.74
CA ASN A 356 -4.71 -20.64 -7.89
C ASN A 356 -3.48 -19.99 -8.55
N GLN A 357 -2.27 -20.38 -8.13
CA GLN A 357 -1.04 -19.92 -8.78
C GLN A 357 -1.02 -20.29 -10.26
N ARG A 358 -1.47 -21.50 -10.62
CA ARG A 358 -1.55 -21.95 -12.00
C ARG A 358 -2.54 -21.13 -12.82
N VAL A 359 -3.69 -20.78 -12.24
CA VAL A 359 -4.71 -19.91 -12.86
C VAL A 359 -4.15 -18.52 -13.11
N LEU A 360 -3.58 -17.86 -12.09
CA LEU A 360 -2.95 -16.54 -12.22
C LEU A 360 -1.81 -16.55 -13.25
N LYS A 361 -0.98 -17.59 -13.22
CA LYS A 361 0.10 -17.79 -14.21
C LYS A 361 -0.44 -17.94 -15.62
N ASN A 362 -1.55 -18.64 -15.81
CA ASN A 362 -2.17 -18.81 -17.11
C ASN A 362 -2.76 -17.51 -17.65
N HIS A 363 -3.36 -16.69 -16.78
CA HIS A 363 -3.85 -15.37 -17.16
C HIS A 363 -2.73 -14.42 -17.61
N LEU A 364 -1.56 -14.51 -16.98
CA LEU A 364 -0.35 -13.70 -17.23
C LEU A 364 0.59 -14.27 -18.33
N ARG A 365 0.15 -15.15 -19.23
CA ARG A 365 0.99 -15.76 -20.29
C ARG A 365 1.41 -14.80 -21.43
N GLU A 366 1.74 -13.55 -21.14
CA GLU A 366 2.32 -12.64 -22.12
C GLU A 366 3.86 -12.78 -22.10
N GLU A 367 4.53 -12.73 -23.26
CA GLU A 367 5.99 -13.01 -23.37
C GLU A 367 6.89 -12.09 -22.53
N GLN A 368 6.34 -10.94 -22.15
CA GLN A 368 6.97 -9.91 -21.33
C GLN A 368 7.00 -10.19 -19.82
N PHE A 369 6.21 -11.15 -19.30
CA PHE A 369 6.11 -11.40 -17.86
C PHE A 369 6.98 -12.59 -17.42
N GLN A 370 7.84 -12.37 -16.43
CA GLN A 370 8.50 -13.41 -15.65
C GLN A 370 7.74 -13.61 -14.33
N ILE A 371 7.11 -14.77 -14.18
CA ILE A 371 6.24 -15.06 -13.03
C ILE A 371 6.99 -15.93 -12.03
N ILE A 372 7.16 -15.43 -10.82
CA ILE A 372 7.82 -16.11 -9.70
C ILE A 372 6.73 -16.52 -8.68
N PRO A 373 6.52 -17.82 -8.43
CA PRO A 373 5.56 -18.27 -7.43
C PRO A 373 6.15 -18.29 -6.00
N ALA A 374 5.31 -18.10 -4.99
CA ALA A 374 5.60 -18.35 -3.58
C ALA A 374 4.38 -18.97 -2.88
N MET A 375 4.58 -20.03 -2.11
CA MET A 375 3.50 -20.83 -1.51
C MET A 375 2.99 -20.28 -0.17
N ASN A 376 3.62 -19.25 0.38
CA ASN A 376 3.24 -18.66 1.66
C ASN A 376 3.93 -17.30 1.87
N GLY A 377 3.47 -16.56 2.89
CA GLY A 377 4.03 -15.24 3.21
C GLY A 377 5.52 -15.24 3.56
N ARG A 378 6.05 -16.31 4.18
CA ARG A 378 7.49 -16.38 4.52
C ARG A 378 8.34 -16.52 3.27
N GLU A 379 7.97 -17.43 2.38
CA GLU A 379 8.63 -17.64 1.09
C GLU A 379 8.57 -16.38 0.23
N ALA A 380 7.45 -15.65 0.26
CA ALA A 380 7.33 -14.37 -0.44
C ALA A 380 8.34 -13.32 0.06
N LEU A 381 8.48 -13.18 1.38
CA LEU A 381 9.44 -12.23 1.97
C LEU A 381 10.89 -12.65 1.72
N ASP A 382 11.20 -13.94 1.85
CA ASP A 382 12.53 -14.49 1.56
C ASP A 382 12.87 -14.32 0.06
N ALA A 383 11.89 -14.47 -0.84
CA ALA A 383 12.07 -14.21 -2.28
C ALA A 383 12.33 -12.72 -2.58
N ILE A 384 11.65 -11.80 -1.89
CA ILE A 384 11.90 -10.35 -2.02
C ILE A 384 13.30 -9.99 -1.49
N GLU A 385 13.74 -10.61 -0.39
CA GLU A 385 15.05 -10.37 0.22
C GLU A 385 16.22 -10.91 -0.59
N SER A 386 16.05 -12.09 -1.19
CA SER A 386 17.11 -12.76 -1.95
C SER A 386 17.17 -12.37 -3.43
N ALA A 387 16.21 -11.58 -3.91
CA ALA A 387 16.16 -11.20 -5.31
C ALA A 387 17.31 -10.25 -5.69
N GLN A 388 18.06 -10.61 -6.74
CA GLN A 388 19.11 -9.75 -7.30
C GLN A 388 18.53 -8.51 -8.00
N GLU A 389 17.36 -8.69 -8.62
CA GLU A 389 16.58 -7.63 -9.26
C GLU A 389 15.29 -7.38 -8.47
N PRO A 390 14.72 -6.17 -8.47
CA PRO A 390 13.43 -5.91 -7.84
C PRO A 390 12.27 -6.59 -8.58
N PHE A 391 11.14 -6.75 -7.90
CA PHE A 391 9.88 -7.15 -8.52
C PHE A 391 9.12 -5.89 -8.98
N ASP A 392 8.35 -5.99 -10.06
CA ASP A 392 7.54 -4.88 -10.59
C ASP A 392 6.10 -4.88 -10.03
N LEU A 393 5.63 -6.03 -9.55
CA LEU A 393 4.28 -6.22 -9.01
C LEU A 393 4.19 -7.46 -8.13
N ILE A 394 3.38 -7.40 -7.08
CA ILE A 394 3.03 -8.57 -6.25
C ILE A 394 1.52 -8.82 -6.36
N LEU A 395 1.16 -10.06 -6.65
CA LEU A 395 -0.19 -10.61 -6.50
C LEU A 395 -0.22 -11.45 -5.22
N LEU A 396 -1.04 -11.07 -4.25
CA LEU A 396 -0.96 -11.60 -2.89
C LEU A 396 -2.32 -12.11 -2.41
N ASP A 397 -2.42 -13.40 -2.08
CA ASP A 397 -3.59 -13.89 -1.36
C ASP A 397 -3.63 -13.34 0.07
N VAL A 398 -4.81 -12.95 0.51
CA VAL A 398 -5.07 -12.52 1.88
C VAL A 398 -5.16 -13.73 2.82
N MET A 399 -5.79 -14.82 2.37
CA MET A 399 -6.14 -15.95 3.21
C MET A 399 -5.08 -17.05 3.12
N MET A 400 -3.94 -16.84 3.81
CA MET A 400 -2.85 -17.81 3.84
C MET A 400 -2.57 -18.35 5.26
N PRO A 401 -2.12 -19.60 5.41
CA PRO A 401 -1.76 -20.19 6.70
C PRO A 401 -0.56 -19.48 7.34
N ARG A 402 -0.57 -19.41 8.68
CA ARG A 402 0.48 -18.85 9.56
C ARG A 402 0.69 -17.34 9.45
N MET A 403 0.73 -16.79 8.23
CA MET A 403 0.91 -15.37 7.98
C MET A 403 -0.08 -14.94 6.90
N SER A 404 -0.98 -14.01 7.25
CA SER A 404 -1.97 -13.47 6.33
C SER A 404 -1.33 -12.55 5.28
N GLY A 405 -2.00 -12.36 4.14
CA GLY A 405 -1.56 -11.39 3.14
C GLY A 405 -1.49 -9.96 3.66
N TYR A 406 -2.32 -9.60 4.66
CA TYR A 406 -2.24 -8.29 5.31
C TYR A 406 -0.90 -8.11 6.05
N GLU A 407 -0.47 -9.11 6.83
CA GLU A 407 0.82 -9.08 7.54
C GLU A 407 2.00 -9.05 6.56
N VAL A 408 1.93 -9.80 5.45
CA VAL A 408 2.96 -9.75 4.39
C VAL A 408 3.03 -8.36 3.79
N CYS A 409 1.88 -7.76 3.45
CA CYS A 409 1.82 -6.43 2.87
C CYS A 409 2.41 -5.38 3.83
N GLN A 410 2.07 -5.44 5.12
CA GLN A 410 2.63 -4.55 6.13
C GLN A 410 4.17 -4.64 6.20
N LYS A 411 4.71 -5.87 6.19
CA LYS A 411 6.17 -6.08 6.17
C LYS A 411 6.85 -5.57 4.90
N ILE A 412 6.18 -5.68 3.75
CA ILE A 412 6.66 -5.08 2.50
C ILE A 412 6.71 -3.56 2.64
N ARG A 413 5.70 -2.94 3.27
CA ARG A 413 5.62 -1.48 3.45
C ARG A 413 6.61 -0.89 4.45
N GLU A 414 7.22 -1.71 5.32
CA GLU A 414 8.36 -1.28 6.14
C GLU A 414 9.60 -0.93 5.29
N ARG A 415 9.67 -1.39 4.04
CA ARG A 415 10.85 -1.28 3.17
C ARG A 415 10.60 -0.64 1.81
N PHE A 416 9.40 -0.80 1.25
CA PHE A 416 9.06 -0.35 -0.10
C PHE A 416 7.78 0.46 -0.10
N LEU A 417 7.81 1.62 -0.74
CA LEU A 417 6.59 2.39 -0.96
C LEU A 417 5.60 1.68 -1.88
N PRO A 418 4.30 1.99 -1.81
CA PRO A 418 3.31 1.52 -2.78
C PRO A 418 3.65 1.88 -4.24
N SER A 419 4.33 3.00 -4.47
CA SER A 419 4.77 3.45 -5.81
C SER A 419 5.97 2.65 -6.34
N GLU A 420 6.83 2.17 -5.45
CA GLU A 420 8.02 1.37 -5.77
C GLU A 420 7.69 -0.10 -5.98
N LEU A 421 6.80 -0.66 -5.16
CA LEU A 421 6.40 -2.06 -5.26
C LEU A 421 4.89 -2.20 -5.08
N PRO A 422 4.13 -2.18 -6.20
CA PRO A 422 2.69 -2.30 -6.14
C PRO A 422 2.27 -3.70 -5.68
N VAL A 423 1.29 -3.75 -4.78
CA VAL A 423 0.71 -4.99 -4.25
C VAL A 423 -0.78 -5.00 -4.58
N ILE A 424 -1.23 -6.00 -5.34
CA ILE A 424 -2.65 -6.27 -5.59
C ILE A 424 -3.04 -7.48 -4.74
N MET A 425 -3.98 -7.29 -3.83
CA MET A 425 -4.54 -8.40 -3.05
C MET A 425 -5.53 -9.19 -3.88
N VAL A 426 -5.48 -10.53 -3.82
CA VAL A 426 -6.36 -11.42 -4.57
C VAL A 426 -7.04 -12.38 -3.60
N THR A 427 -8.35 -12.27 -3.37
CA THR A 427 -8.95 -13.00 -2.23
C THR A 427 -10.41 -13.37 -2.42
N ALA A 428 -10.85 -14.41 -1.71
CA ALA A 428 -12.26 -14.83 -1.65
C ALA A 428 -13.13 -13.94 -0.75
N LYS A 429 -12.53 -13.04 0.05
CA LYS A 429 -13.27 -12.07 0.87
C LYS A 429 -13.85 -10.98 -0.02
N ASN A 430 -15.14 -10.65 0.12
CA ASN A 430 -15.82 -9.67 -0.72
C ASN A 430 -16.59 -8.60 0.07
N GLN A 431 -16.33 -8.46 1.37
CA GLN A 431 -16.97 -7.43 2.18
C GLN A 431 -16.22 -6.11 2.05
N VAL A 432 -16.95 -4.99 2.09
CA VAL A 432 -16.36 -3.64 2.06
C VAL A 432 -15.36 -3.43 3.19
N SER A 433 -15.56 -4.06 4.35
CA SER A 433 -14.62 -4.02 5.47
C SER A 433 -13.27 -4.65 5.14
N ASP A 434 -13.24 -5.78 4.42
CA ASP A 434 -11.99 -6.46 4.02
C ASP A 434 -11.20 -5.64 2.98
N LEU A 435 -11.91 -4.86 2.14
CA LEU A 435 -11.32 -3.93 1.18
C LEU A 435 -10.68 -2.72 1.88
N VAL A 436 -11.39 -2.14 2.87
CA VAL A 436 -10.89 -1.02 3.67
C VAL A 436 -9.65 -1.43 4.46
N GLU A 437 -9.65 -2.63 5.05
CA GLU A 437 -8.51 -3.18 5.78
C GLU A 437 -7.30 -3.38 4.84
N GLY A 438 -7.50 -3.95 3.65
CA GLY A 438 -6.45 -4.17 2.67
C GLY A 438 -5.78 -2.88 2.17
N LEU A 439 -6.58 -1.86 1.87
CA LEU A 439 -6.04 -0.56 1.47
C LEU A 439 -5.35 0.15 2.64
N ALA A 440 -5.87 0.03 3.86
CA ALA A 440 -5.29 0.65 5.05
C ALA A 440 -3.90 0.09 5.41
N VAL A 441 -3.63 -1.19 5.14
CA VAL A 441 -2.29 -1.79 5.34
C VAL A 441 -1.31 -1.49 4.20
N GLY A 442 -1.75 -0.75 3.17
CA GLY A 442 -0.91 -0.25 2.09
C GLY A 442 -0.99 -1.03 0.77
N ALA A 443 -1.99 -1.90 0.56
CA ALA A 443 -2.21 -2.49 -0.76
C ALA A 443 -2.60 -1.41 -1.78
N ASN A 444 -2.17 -1.58 -3.03
CA ASN A 444 -2.49 -0.66 -4.13
C ASN A 444 -3.87 -0.92 -4.70
N ASP A 445 -4.33 -2.18 -4.64
CA ASP A 445 -5.60 -2.61 -5.20
C ASP A 445 -6.03 -3.96 -4.61
N TYR A 446 -7.26 -4.35 -4.93
CA TYR A 446 -7.91 -5.53 -4.41
C TYR A 446 -8.81 -6.19 -5.45
N LEU A 447 -8.57 -7.47 -5.75
CA LEU A 447 -9.33 -8.27 -6.70
C LEU A 447 -10.04 -9.43 -5.99
N ALA A 448 -11.37 -9.45 -6.08
CA ALA A 448 -12.19 -10.48 -5.46
C ALA A 448 -12.29 -11.74 -6.35
N LYS A 449 -12.12 -12.93 -5.76
CA LYS A 449 -12.34 -14.24 -6.40
C LYS A 449 -13.86 -14.58 -6.33
N PRO A 450 -14.52 -14.97 -7.43
CA PRO A 450 -13.98 -15.18 -8.78
C PRO A 450 -13.91 -13.89 -9.61
N PHE A 451 -12.84 -13.74 -10.40
CA PHE A 451 -12.62 -12.64 -11.36
C PHE A 451 -12.51 -13.17 -12.79
N THR A 452 -12.73 -12.32 -13.79
CA THR A 452 -12.46 -12.66 -15.20
C THR A 452 -11.02 -12.32 -15.59
N ARG A 453 -10.53 -12.95 -16.65
CA ARG A 453 -9.22 -12.66 -17.22
C ARG A 453 -9.05 -11.19 -17.59
N GLU A 454 -10.08 -10.58 -18.18
CA GLU A 454 -10.05 -9.19 -18.66
C GLU A 454 -9.92 -8.21 -17.49
N GLU A 455 -10.70 -8.41 -16.42
CA GLU A 455 -10.62 -7.58 -15.21
C GLU A 455 -9.23 -7.68 -14.57
N PHE A 456 -8.75 -8.90 -14.39
CA PHE A 456 -7.44 -9.17 -13.81
C PHE A 456 -6.31 -8.49 -14.61
N LEU A 457 -6.29 -8.67 -15.92
CA LEU A 457 -5.26 -8.07 -16.78
C LEU A 457 -5.35 -6.55 -16.82
N ALA A 458 -6.56 -5.97 -16.81
CA ALA A 458 -6.73 -4.52 -16.78
C ALA A 458 -6.10 -3.91 -15.52
N ARG A 459 -6.32 -4.51 -14.35
CA ARG A 459 -5.72 -4.04 -13.09
C ARG A 459 -4.21 -4.20 -13.07
N VAL A 460 -3.71 -5.38 -13.44
CA VAL A 460 -2.26 -5.66 -13.52
C VAL A 460 -1.58 -4.64 -14.45
N LYS A 461 -2.10 -4.44 -15.66
CA LYS A 461 -1.53 -3.49 -16.62
C LYS A 461 -1.56 -2.05 -16.13
N THR A 462 -2.63 -1.65 -15.43
CA THR A 462 -2.76 -0.31 -14.85
C THR A 462 -1.69 -0.05 -13.79
N HIS A 463 -1.50 -0.97 -12.85
CA HIS A 463 -0.50 -0.79 -11.78
C HIS A 463 0.93 -0.86 -12.31
N LEU A 464 1.21 -1.72 -13.28
CA LEU A 464 2.50 -1.74 -13.96
C LEU A 464 2.77 -0.43 -14.73
N TYR A 465 1.75 0.13 -15.37
CA TYR A 465 1.85 1.43 -16.06
C TYR A 465 2.15 2.56 -15.09
N LEU A 466 1.43 2.63 -13.96
CA LEU A 466 1.66 3.62 -12.91
C LEU A 466 3.05 3.47 -12.27
N HIS A 467 3.46 2.23 -11.97
CA HIS A 467 4.80 1.93 -11.48
C HIS A 467 5.87 2.42 -12.45
N ARG A 468 5.71 2.20 -13.77
CA ARG A 468 6.64 2.68 -14.79
C ARG A 468 6.68 4.20 -14.92
N ILE A 469 5.54 4.90 -14.79
CA ILE A 469 5.53 6.37 -14.75
C ILE A 469 6.32 6.85 -13.52
N ASN A 470 6.09 6.25 -12.36
CA ASN A 470 6.82 6.59 -11.14
C ASN A 470 8.33 6.30 -11.28
N ALA A 471 8.70 5.15 -11.84
CA ALA A 471 10.09 4.82 -12.12
C ALA A 471 10.72 5.79 -13.15
N ALA A 472 9.97 6.22 -14.17
CA ALA A 472 10.44 7.17 -15.16
C ALA A 472 10.59 8.59 -14.58
N THR A 473 9.68 9.04 -13.73
CA THR A 473 9.77 10.33 -13.04
C THR A 473 10.89 10.34 -12.01
N GLY A 474 11.12 9.22 -11.31
CA GLY A 474 12.28 9.01 -10.42
C GLY A 474 13.64 9.14 -11.10
N LYS A 475 13.72 8.97 -12.44
CA LYS A 475 14.96 9.24 -13.20
C LYS A 475 15.32 10.73 -13.25
N PHE A 476 14.35 11.62 -13.03
CA PHE A 476 14.53 13.07 -13.12
C PHE A 476 14.54 13.74 -11.74
N VAL A 477 13.81 13.20 -10.77
CA VAL A 477 13.89 13.60 -9.36
C VAL A 477 14.15 12.35 -8.53
N PRO A 478 15.38 12.16 -7.99
CA PRO A 478 15.71 10.97 -7.20
C PRO A 478 14.76 10.82 -6.00
N TYR A 479 14.30 9.59 -5.74
CA TYR A 479 13.38 9.33 -4.64
C TYR A 479 14.02 9.62 -3.27
N GLU A 480 15.33 9.41 -3.15
CA GLU A 480 16.13 9.77 -1.99
C GLU A 480 16.10 11.27 -1.69
N PHE A 481 15.97 12.11 -2.73
CA PHE A 481 15.80 13.55 -2.57
C PHE A 481 14.43 13.89 -1.96
N LEU A 482 13.37 13.21 -2.42
CA LEU A 482 12.01 13.37 -1.86
C LEU A 482 11.95 12.92 -0.39
N GLN A 483 12.54 11.77 -0.08
CA GLN A 483 12.66 11.29 1.29
C GLN A 483 13.44 12.26 2.19
N ALA A 484 14.51 12.88 1.65
CA ALA A 484 15.27 13.88 2.40
C ALA A 484 14.42 15.09 2.77
N LEU A 485 13.48 15.49 1.89
CA LEU A 485 12.44 16.50 2.14
C LEU A 485 11.30 16.02 3.05
N GLY A 486 11.24 14.72 3.36
CA GLY A 486 10.14 14.11 4.14
C GLY A 486 8.85 13.97 3.32
N ARG A 487 8.97 13.76 2.01
CA ARG A 487 7.84 13.54 1.08
C ARG A 487 7.92 12.13 0.51
N GLU A 488 6.76 11.49 0.34
CA GLU A 488 6.68 10.13 -0.24
C GLU A 488 6.41 10.17 -1.75
N ALA A 489 5.83 11.26 -2.25
CA ALA A 489 5.50 11.43 -3.66
C ALA A 489 5.82 12.84 -4.16
N ILE A 490 6.18 12.93 -5.45
CA ILE A 490 6.45 14.22 -6.12
C ILE A 490 5.23 15.16 -6.11
N THR A 491 4.02 14.62 -5.99
CA THR A 491 2.76 15.37 -5.93
C THR A 491 2.57 16.11 -4.60
N GLU A 492 3.24 15.69 -3.53
CA GLU A 492 3.18 16.35 -2.22
C GLU A 492 4.12 17.54 -2.12
N VAL A 493 5.06 17.61 -3.05
CA VAL A 493 6.13 18.60 -3.07
C VAL A 493 5.57 19.97 -3.41
N ARG A 494 5.92 20.97 -2.61
CA ARG A 494 5.52 22.37 -2.84
C ARG A 494 6.72 23.26 -3.07
N LEU A 495 6.53 24.31 -3.86
CA LEU A 495 7.53 25.36 -4.04
C LEU A 495 7.90 25.94 -2.66
N GLY A 496 9.20 25.98 -2.36
CA GLY A 496 9.73 26.42 -1.06
C GLY A 496 9.87 25.34 0.00
N ASP A 497 9.45 24.09 -0.25
CA ASP A 497 9.79 22.95 0.61
C ASP A 497 11.32 22.85 0.73
N GLN A 498 11.83 22.71 1.96
CA GLN A 498 13.26 22.62 2.22
C GLN A 498 13.56 21.75 3.45
N ALA A 499 14.68 21.06 3.41
CA ALA A 499 15.21 20.29 4.53
C ALA A 499 16.73 20.50 4.64
N LEU A 500 17.18 20.83 5.85
CA LEU A 500 18.59 20.86 6.19
C LEU A 500 19.04 19.46 6.62
N ARG A 501 20.05 18.91 5.96
CA ARG A 501 20.63 17.59 6.27
C ARG A 501 22.14 17.66 6.33
N GLU A 502 22.75 16.93 7.25
CA GLU A 502 24.18 16.62 7.17
C GLU A 502 24.37 15.54 6.11
N VAL A 503 25.19 15.84 5.09
CA VAL A 503 25.44 14.93 3.96
C VAL A 503 26.90 14.97 3.55
N THR A 504 27.30 14.02 2.72
CA THR A 504 28.57 14.08 1.99
C THR A 504 28.30 14.42 0.53
N VAL A 505 28.90 15.51 0.05
CA VAL A 505 28.83 15.93 -1.35
C VAL A 505 30.06 15.40 -2.08
N PHE A 506 29.81 14.81 -3.24
CA PHE A 506 30.80 14.22 -4.12
C PHE A 506 30.75 14.92 -5.48
N PHE A 507 31.91 15.33 -5.98
CA PHE A 507 32.09 15.78 -7.36
C PHE A 507 33.09 14.89 -8.06
N ALA A 508 32.79 14.51 -9.31
CA ALA A 508 33.74 13.88 -10.21
C ALA A 508 33.78 14.64 -11.53
N ASP A 509 34.97 14.91 -12.07
CA ASP A 509 35.17 15.60 -13.35
C ASP A 509 36.19 14.88 -14.23
N VAL A 510 36.01 14.92 -15.56
CA VAL A 510 36.90 14.27 -16.51
C VAL A 510 38.07 15.18 -16.87
N ARG A 511 39.28 14.75 -16.47
CA ARG A 511 40.49 15.54 -16.74
C ARG A 511 40.76 15.70 -18.23
N GLY A 512 40.84 16.97 -18.64
CA GLY A 512 41.17 17.32 -20.03
C GLY A 512 40.05 16.96 -21.01
N TYR A 513 38.81 16.86 -20.52
CA TYR A 513 37.65 16.58 -21.35
C TYR A 513 37.47 17.59 -22.48
N THR A 514 37.66 18.88 -22.24
CA THR A 514 37.50 19.91 -23.30
C THR A 514 38.34 19.57 -24.53
N SER A 515 39.63 19.25 -24.34
CA SER A 515 40.51 18.83 -25.44
C SER A 515 40.14 17.49 -26.05
N LEU A 516 39.48 16.59 -25.30
CA LEU A 516 38.95 15.34 -25.83
C LEU A 516 37.69 15.57 -26.66
N ALA A 517 36.77 16.42 -26.20
CA ALA A 517 35.52 16.76 -26.84
C ALA A 517 35.74 17.49 -28.18
N GLU A 518 36.74 18.38 -28.25
CA GLU A 518 37.15 19.06 -29.49
C GLU A 518 37.59 18.10 -30.61
N THR A 519 38.01 16.87 -30.26
CA THR A 519 38.39 15.84 -31.24
C THR A 519 37.22 14.96 -31.70
N MET A 520 36.01 15.19 -31.17
CA MET A 520 34.83 14.35 -31.43
C MET A 520 33.71 15.15 -32.10
N SER A 521 32.87 14.45 -32.87
CA SER A 521 31.59 15.04 -33.28
C SER A 521 30.69 15.22 -32.05
N PRO A 522 29.70 16.14 -32.07
CA PRO A 522 28.74 16.30 -30.97
C PRO A 522 28.02 15.00 -30.58
N SER A 523 27.68 14.16 -31.57
CA SER A 523 27.03 12.87 -31.34
C SER A 523 27.97 11.85 -30.70
N ASP A 524 29.23 11.79 -31.13
CA ASP A 524 30.25 10.93 -30.51
C ASP A 524 30.57 11.37 -29.09
N ASN A 525 30.64 12.67 -28.86
CA ASN A 525 30.85 13.23 -27.53
C ASN A 525 29.67 12.87 -26.60
N PHE A 526 28.43 13.03 -27.07
CA PHE A 526 27.24 12.64 -26.30
C PHE A 526 27.23 11.13 -25.98
N ARG A 527 27.54 10.28 -26.96
CA ARG A 527 27.69 8.82 -26.74
C ARG A 527 28.81 8.50 -25.77
N PHE A 528 29.93 9.23 -25.83
CA PHE A 528 31.04 9.06 -24.92
C PHE A 528 30.64 9.38 -23.47
N VAL A 529 30.00 10.53 -23.24
CA VAL A 529 29.53 10.93 -21.90
C VAL A 529 28.54 9.91 -21.34
N ASN A 530 27.54 9.51 -22.14
CA ASN A 530 26.57 8.49 -21.70
C ASN A 530 27.22 7.14 -21.41
N ALA A 531 28.18 6.72 -22.24
CA ALA A 531 28.91 5.48 -22.03
C ALA A 531 29.79 5.53 -20.77
N LEU A 532 30.41 6.68 -20.47
CA LEU A 532 31.20 6.86 -19.26
C LEU A 532 30.30 6.87 -18.02
N ASN A 533 29.26 7.72 -18.01
CA ASN A 533 28.31 7.84 -16.90
C ASN A 533 27.58 6.52 -16.63
N GLY A 534 27.22 5.76 -17.66
CA GLY A 534 26.62 4.43 -17.51
C GLY A 534 27.54 3.39 -16.86
N ARG A 535 28.87 3.59 -16.87
CA ARG A 535 29.85 2.71 -16.19
C ARG A 535 30.13 3.14 -14.76
N ILE A 536 30.28 4.43 -14.52
CA ILE A 536 30.73 4.95 -13.21
C ILE A 536 29.56 5.34 -12.30
N GLY A 537 28.45 5.79 -12.87
CA GLY A 537 27.25 6.22 -12.13
C GLY A 537 26.60 5.14 -11.26
N PRO A 538 26.53 3.86 -11.66
CA PRO A 538 25.96 2.80 -10.81
C PRO A 538 26.65 2.65 -9.46
N TYR A 539 27.96 2.91 -9.36
CA TYR A 539 28.70 2.81 -8.09
C TYR A 539 28.28 3.86 -7.06
N ILE A 540 27.75 5.00 -7.50
CA ILE A 540 27.19 6.00 -6.57
C ILE A 540 25.96 5.41 -5.88
N ARG A 541 25.08 4.72 -6.64
CA ARG A 541 23.84 4.12 -6.12
C ARG A 541 24.09 2.88 -5.28
N SER A 542 25.00 2.00 -5.71
CA SER A 542 25.34 0.78 -4.96
C SER A 542 25.97 1.08 -3.60
N ASN A 543 26.54 2.28 -3.42
CA ASN A 543 27.06 2.77 -2.16
C ASN A 543 26.13 3.83 -1.56
N HIS A 544 24.80 3.65 -1.63
CA HIS A 544 23.82 4.46 -0.90
C HIS A 544 23.81 5.97 -1.19
N GLY A 545 24.36 6.40 -2.33
CA GLY A 545 24.30 7.77 -2.82
C GLY A 545 23.35 7.94 -4.00
N PHE A 546 23.01 9.17 -4.33
CA PHE A 546 22.27 9.49 -5.54
C PHE A 546 22.95 10.60 -6.34
N ILE A 547 22.78 10.56 -7.66
CA ILE A 547 23.29 11.61 -8.55
C ILE A 547 22.30 12.76 -8.51
N ASN A 548 22.74 13.90 -7.98
CA ASN A 548 21.92 15.10 -7.94
C ASN A 548 21.85 15.76 -9.32
N GLN A 549 22.98 15.82 -10.03
CA GLN A 549 23.04 16.45 -11.34
C GLN A 549 24.20 15.90 -12.19
N TYR A 550 23.94 15.71 -13.48
CA TYR A 550 24.98 15.59 -14.50
C TYR A 550 25.30 16.98 -15.06
N LEU A 551 26.57 17.35 -15.04
CA LEU A 551 27.10 18.65 -15.45
C LEU A 551 28.01 18.47 -16.66
N GLY A 552 27.46 17.94 -17.77
CA GLY A 552 28.25 17.57 -18.95
C GLY A 552 29.15 16.37 -18.65
N ASP A 553 30.44 16.62 -18.48
CA ASP A 553 31.48 15.64 -18.11
C ASP A 553 31.69 15.48 -16.60
N ALA A 554 31.08 16.36 -15.79
CA ALA A 554 31.09 16.25 -14.35
C ALA A 554 29.83 15.59 -13.78
N ILE A 555 30.00 14.92 -12.63
CA ILE A 555 28.92 14.32 -11.85
C ILE A 555 28.91 14.97 -10.46
N MET A 556 27.75 15.50 -10.06
CA MET A 556 27.48 15.88 -8.68
C MET A 556 26.59 14.83 -8.03
N ALA A 557 27.05 14.27 -6.92
CA ALA A 557 26.31 13.29 -6.14
C ALA A 557 26.26 13.62 -4.65
N ILE A 558 25.26 13.08 -3.98
CA ILE A 558 25.00 13.29 -2.56
C ILE A 558 24.87 11.94 -1.88
N PHE A 559 25.58 11.79 -0.76
CA PHE A 559 25.57 10.63 0.10
C PHE A 559 24.97 11.04 1.45
N PRO A 560 23.70 10.70 1.73
CA PRO A 560 22.98 11.20 2.89
C PRO A 560 23.33 10.48 4.20
N ARG A 561 24.06 9.35 4.15
CA ARG A 561 24.37 8.52 5.32
C ARG A 561 25.74 8.83 5.90
N GLN A 562 26.80 8.34 5.27
CA GLN A 562 28.16 8.46 5.80
C GLN A 562 29.18 8.83 4.70
N PRO A 563 30.33 9.45 5.05
CA PRO A 563 31.36 9.77 4.05
C PRO A 563 32.06 8.53 3.46
N VAL A 564 32.01 7.40 4.17
CA VAL A 564 32.61 6.13 3.72
C VAL A 564 31.96 5.63 2.44
N ASP A 565 30.65 5.85 2.29
CA ASP A 565 29.87 5.51 1.10
C ASP A 565 30.42 6.22 -0.15
N ALA A 566 30.68 7.53 -0.02
CA ALA A 566 31.26 8.35 -1.10
C ALA A 566 32.69 7.91 -1.45
N LEU A 567 33.49 7.57 -0.44
CA LEU A 567 34.86 7.13 -0.62
C LEU A 567 34.94 5.76 -1.32
N GLN A 568 34.09 4.81 -0.94
CA GLN A 568 34.00 3.50 -1.57
C GLN A 568 33.52 3.60 -3.03
N ALA A 569 32.51 4.44 -3.29
CA ALA A 569 32.09 4.73 -4.66
C ALA A 569 33.25 5.28 -5.50
N ALA A 570 34.01 6.24 -4.96
CA ALA A 570 35.16 6.83 -5.66
C ALA A 570 36.24 5.78 -6.01
N ILE A 571 36.55 4.88 -5.08
CA ILE A 571 37.53 3.80 -5.29
C ILE A 571 37.05 2.86 -6.40
N GLN A 572 35.81 2.40 -6.34
CA GLN A 572 35.23 1.50 -7.35
C GLN A 572 35.15 2.16 -8.73
N MET A 573 34.76 3.44 -8.80
CA MET A 573 34.76 4.21 -10.04
C MET A 573 36.16 4.28 -10.66
N GLN A 574 37.20 4.48 -9.85
CA GLN A 574 38.58 4.55 -10.30
C GLN A 574 39.09 3.20 -10.82
N GLU A 575 38.84 2.11 -10.10
CA GLU A 575 39.22 0.75 -10.50
C GLU A 575 38.56 0.33 -11.82
N THR A 576 37.27 0.61 -11.97
CA THR A 576 36.53 0.36 -13.21
C THR A 576 37.04 1.21 -14.37
N LEU A 577 37.44 2.47 -14.10
CA LEU A 577 38.04 3.33 -15.11
C LEU A 577 39.41 2.81 -15.57
N GLN A 578 40.21 2.24 -14.67
CA GLN A 578 41.49 1.61 -15.02
C GLN A 578 41.32 0.41 -15.94
N GLU A 579 40.35 -0.46 -15.65
CA GLU A 579 39.99 -1.55 -16.55
C GLU A 579 39.53 -1.03 -17.92
N TYR A 580 38.66 -0.03 -17.91
CA TYR A 580 38.19 0.59 -19.14
C TYR A 580 39.35 1.22 -19.94
N ASN A 581 40.31 1.84 -19.28
CA ASN A 581 41.50 2.40 -19.91
C ASN A 581 42.40 1.33 -20.53
N ARG A 582 42.56 0.16 -19.90
CA ARG A 582 43.27 -0.98 -20.51
C ARG A 582 42.61 -1.39 -21.82
N TYR A 583 41.28 -1.42 -21.87
CA TYR A 583 40.53 -1.65 -23.11
C TYR A 583 40.72 -0.52 -24.15
N ARG A 584 40.66 0.76 -23.72
CA ARG A 584 40.87 1.91 -24.62
C ARG A 584 42.27 1.91 -25.23
N GLN A 585 43.30 1.62 -24.45
CA GLN A 585 44.69 1.54 -24.91
C GLN A 585 44.90 0.46 -25.96
N LYS A 586 44.28 -0.72 -25.80
CA LYS A 586 44.28 -1.78 -26.83
C LYS A 586 43.70 -1.29 -28.17
N LYS A 587 42.74 -0.35 -28.11
CA LYS A 587 42.14 0.32 -29.28
C LYS A 587 42.85 1.61 -29.68
N GLN A 588 44.06 1.86 -29.18
CA GLN A 588 44.86 3.08 -29.42
C GLN A 588 44.12 4.39 -29.09
N ARG A 589 43.22 4.35 -28.10
CA ARG A 589 42.49 5.52 -27.61
C ARG A 589 43.17 6.06 -26.35
N ARG A 590 43.15 7.39 -26.18
CA ARG A 590 43.70 8.09 -25.00
C ARG A 590 43.05 7.56 -23.70
N ALA A 591 43.82 7.44 -22.62
CA ALA A 591 43.26 7.10 -21.32
C ALA A 591 42.44 8.26 -20.73
N ILE A 592 41.37 7.94 -20.01
CA ILE A 592 40.51 8.87 -19.28
C ILE A 592 41.02 8.94 -17.83
N ARG A 593 40.98 10.11 -17.22
CA ARG A 593 41.24 10.27 -15.79
C ARG A 593 40.10 11.07 -15.17
N LEU A 594 39.74 10.72 -13.95
CA LEU A 594 38.74 11.44 -13.15
C LEU A 594 39.43 12.14 -11.99
N GLY A 595 39.09 13.41 -11.78
CA GLY A 595 39.31 14.10 -10.52
C GLY A 595 38.07 13.92 -9.65
N MET A 596 38.24 13.52 -8.39
CA MET A 596 37.13 13.32 -7.46
C MET A 596 37.36 14.10 -6.17
N GLY A 597 36.38 14.90 -5.76
CA GLY A 597 36.41 15.70 -4.54
C GLY A 597 35.27 15.36 -3.59
N ILE A 598 35.59 15.15 -2.32
CA ILE A 598 34.65 14.73 -1.28
C ILE A 598 34.68 15.72 -0.11
N HIS A 599 33.51 16.24 0.26
CA HIS A 599 33.35 17.10 1.42
C HIS A 599 32.03 16.84 2.16
N SER A 600 32.07 16.84 3.49
CA SER A 600 30.92 16.53 4.34
C SER A 600 30.52 17.74 5.18
N GLY A 601 29.24 18.06 5.17
CA GLY A 601 28.70 19.21 5.90
C GLY A 601 27.20 19.39 5.69
N PRO A 602 26.64 20.49 6.24
CA PRO A 602 25.22 20.79 6.12
C PRO A 602 24.85 21.15 4.68
N LEU A 603 23.74 20.62 4.19
CA LEU A 603 23.16 20.91 2.89
C LEU A 603 21.66 21.18 3.01
N ILE A 604 21.19 22.28 2.41
CA ILE A 604 19.75 22.47 2.20
C ILE A 604 19.39 21.81 0.88
N MET A 605 18.53 20.80 0.95
CA MET A 605 17.79 20.28 -0.20
C MET A 605 16.44 20.96 -0.22
N GLY A 606 16.05 21.53 -1.36
CA GLY A 606 14.80 22.26 -1.46
C GLY A 606 14.27 22.37 -2.88
N ILE A 607 13.05 22.90 -2.98
CA ILE A 607 12.32 22.99 -4.24
C ILE A 607 12.19 24.46 -4.60
N ILE A 608 12.83 24.83 -5.70
CA ILE A 608 12.84 26.19 -6.23
C ILE A 608 12.16 26.24 -7.60
N GLY A 609 11.95 27.43 -8.15
CA GLY A 609 11.33 27.60 -9.46
C GLY A 609 10.11 28.52 -9.40
N ASP A 610 9.15 28.27 -10.28
CA ASP A 610 7.90 29.03 -10.40
C ASP A 610 6.66 28.12 -10.42
N HIS A 611 5.48 28.73 -10.56
CA HIS A 611 4.18 28.05 -10.56
C HIS A 611 3.98 27.03 -11.70
N LYS A 612 4.82 27.04 -12.74
CA LYS A 612 4.78 26.12 -13.89
C LYS A 612 5.96 25.17 -13.93
N ARG A 613 7.10 25.54 -13.32
CA ARG A 613 8.30 24.71 -13.30
C ARG A 613 8.94 24.74 -11.92
N MET A 614 8.87 23.60 -11.23
CA MET A 614 9.63 23.35 -10.01
C MET A 614 10.91 22.59 -10.36
N ASP A 615 11.98 22.85 -9.60
CA ASP A 615 13.29 22.24 -9.76
C ASP A 615 13.84 21.83 -8.39
N ALA A 616 14.46 20.65 -8.34
CA ALA A 616 15.12 20.14 -7.16
C ALA A 616 16.48 20.82 -7.06
N ALA A 617 16.66 21.67 -6.05
CA ALA A 617 17.88 22.43 -5.85
C ALA A 617 18.56 22.08 -4.54
N THR A 618 19.88 22.16 -4.58
CA THR A 618 20.73 22.02 -3.42
C THR A 618 21.47 23.34 -3.21
N VAL A 619 21.33 23.89 -2.00
CA VAL A 619 21.91 25.18 -1.65
C VAL A 619 22.71 25.00 -0.37
N ALA A 620 24.03 24.91 -0.52
CA ALA A 620 24.91 25.14 0.61
C ALA A 620 26.32 25.44 0.18
N ASP A 621 27.03 26.02 1.14
CA ASP A 621 28.46 26.20 1.14
C ASP A 621 29.25 24.89 0.92
N THR A 622 28.68 23.77 1.39
CA THR A 622 29.21 22.41 1.23
C THR A 622 29.41 22.02 -0.25
N VAL A 623 28.48 22.41 -1.14
CA VAL A 623 28.56 22.12 -2.59
C VAL A 623 29.75 22.84 -3.21
N ASN A 624 29.90 24.13 -2.92
CA ASN A 624 30.99 24.95 -3.41
C ASN A 624 32.35 24.41 -2.92
N THR A 625 32.42 24.01 -1.66
CA THR A 625 33.63 23.41 -1.09
C THR A 625 34.00 22.10 -1.78
N ALA A 626 33.04 21.19 -1.97
CA ALA A 626 33.27 19.91 -2.64
C ALA A 626 33.75 20.08 -4.10
N SER A 627 33.08 20.94 -4.88
CA SER A 627 33.48 21.24 -6.26
C SER A 627 34.90 21.81 -6.34
N ARG A 628 35.28 22.68 -5.40
CA ARG A 628 36.64 23.22 -5.36
C ARG A 628 37.67 22.16 -4.98
N VAL A 629 37.35 21.28 -4.04
CA VAL A 629 38.21 20.15 -3.66
C VAL A 629 38.45 19.23 -4.86
N GLU A 630 37.43 18.96 -5.68
CA GLU A 630 37.59 18.27 -6.96
C GLU A 630 38.59 19.04 -7.85
N SER A 631 38.42 20.35 -8.02
CA SER A 631 39.31 21.12 -8.89
C SER A 631 40.77 21.13 -8.41
N LEU A 632 41.02 20.99 -7.10
CA LEU A 632 42.36 20.83 -6.52
C LEU A 632 43.05 19.54 -6.99
N THR A 633 42.28 18.51 -7.36
CA THR A 633 42.83 17.23 -7.83
C THR A 633 43.78 17.45 -9.01
N LYS A 634 43.49 18.43 -9.88
CA LYS A 634 44.34 18.79 -11.03
C LYS A 634 45.73 19.29 -10.63
N TYR A 635 45.82 20.04 -9.53
CA TYR A 635 47.06 20.62 -9.03
C TYR A 635 47.92 19.56 -8.35
N TYR A 636 47.31 18.77 -7.47
CA TYR A 636 47.99 17.70 -6.76
C TYR A 636 48.20 16.45 -7.61
N GLY A 637 47.57 16.33 -8.78
CA GLY A 637 47.59 15.13 -9.60
C GLY A 637 46.89 13.90 -8.98
N ALA A 638 46.36 14.01 -7.75
CA ALA A 638 45.66 12.96 -7.00
C ALA A 638 44.30 12.63 -7.61
N ASN A 639 43.86 11.37 -7.64
CA ASN A 639 42.55 11.02 -8.22
C ASN A 639 41.38 11.28 -7.27
N ILE A 640 41.55 11.02 -5.97
CA ILE A 640 40.53 11.20 -4.93
C ILE A 640 41.08 12.13 -3.85
N LEU A 641 40.40 13.24 -3.63
CA LEU A 641 40.67 14.18 -2.55
C LEU A 641 39.49 14.27 -1.59
N LEU A 642 39.80 14.30 -0.29
CA LEU A 642 38.82 14.48 0.76
C LEU A 642 39.27 15.54 1.76
N THR A 643 38.29 16.25 2.31
CA THR A 643 38.54 17.25 3.37
C THR A 643 38.74 16.60 4.74
N GLU A 644 39.43 17.31 5.63
CA GLU A 644 39.56 16.96 7.05
C GLU A 644 38.19 16.71 7.71
N GLU A 645 37.19 17.55 7.42
CA GLU A 645 35.82 17.38 7.91
C GLU A 645 35.13 16.08 7.45
N SER A 646 35.49 15.54 6.28
CA SER A 646 35.02 14.24 5.82
C SER A 646 35.78 13.10 6.47
N LEU A 647 37.10 13.23 6.59
CA LEU A 647 37.97 12.23 7.20
C LEU A 647 37.59 11.96 8.66
N GLN A 648 37.36 13.02 9.45
CA GLN A 648 36.98 12.91 10.87
C GLN A 648 35.63 12.22 11.10
N ARG A 649 34.78 12.16 10.07
CA ARG A 649 33.47 11.50 10.09
C ARG A 649 33.51 10.07 9.53
N LEU A 650 34.68 9.58 9.09
CA LEU A 650 34.83 8.18 8.71
C LEU A 650 34.84 7.29 9.96
N PRO A 651 34.11 6.15 9.97
CA PRO A 651 34.10 5.26 11.12
C PRO A 651 35.47 4.60 11.37
N ASN A 652 36.14 4.14 10.30
CA ASN A 652 37.46 3.48 10.36
C ASN A 652 38.40 4.08 9.28
N PRO A 653 39.06 5.22 9.53
CA PRO A 653 39.96 5.83 8.54
C PRO A 653 41.20 4.98 8.25
N GLU A 654 41.64 4.14 9.21
CA GLU A 654 42.83 3.27 9.09
C GLU A 654 42.67 2.15 8.04
N ASP A 655 41.44 1.82 7.66
CA ASP A 655 41.14 0.84 6.60
C ASP A 655 41.50 1.38 5.20
N PHE A 656 41.77 2.69 5.10
CA PHE A 656 42.05 3.40 3.86
C PHE A 656 43.50 3.89 3.80
N LEU A 657 44.07 3.82 2.60
CA LEU A 657 45.37 4.37 2.27
C LEU A 657 45.23 5.87 1.99
N ILE A 658 45.36 6.66 3.07
CA ILE A 658 45.17 8.10 3.05
C ILE A 658 46.46 8.80 3.47
N ARG A 659 46.80 9.91 2.80
CA ARG A 659 47.94 10.77 3.20
C ARG A 659 47.56 12.24 3.25
N TYR A 660 48.12 12.96 4.19
CA TYR A 660 47.85 14.39 4.39
C TYR A 660 48.63 15.25 3.39
N LEU A 661 47.93 16.10 2.64
CA LEU A 661 48.53 16.97 1.63
C LEU A 661 48.77 18.41 2.11
N GLY A 662 48.12 18.82 3.20
CA GLY A 662 48.26 20.15 3.76
C GLY A 662 46.96 20.94 3.92
N LYS A 663 47.06 22.16 4.44
CA LYS A 663 45.92 23.10 4.52
C LYS A 663 45.88 23.98 3.28
N VAL A 664 44.69 24.14 2.71
CA VAL A 664 44.44 24.97 1.52
C VAL A 664 43.35 25.99 1.84
N GLN A 665 43.56 27.23 1.44
CA GLN A 665 42.51 28.25 1.44
C GLN A 665 42.03 28.47 0.01
N VAL A 666 40.79 28.04 -0.23
CA VAL A 666 40.15 28.15 -1.54
C VAL A 666 39.53 29.55 -1.71
N ILE A 667 39.53 30.07 -2.94
CA ILE A 667 39.18 31.46 -3.30
C ILE A 667 37.85 31.93 -2.67
N GLY A 668 37.84 32.95 -1.83
CA GLY A 668 36.58 33.45 -1.23
C GLY A 668 36.13 32.70 0.02
N LYS A 669 36.99 31.91 0.65
CA LYS A 669 36.79 31.36 2.00
C LYS A 669 37.71 32.01 3.02
N GLN A 670 37.20 32.18 4.24
CA GLN A 670 38.01 32.65 5.37
C GLN A 670 38.70 31.51 6.16
N LYS A 671 38.12 30.30 6.16
CA LYS A 671 38.67 29.14 6.88
C LYS A 671 39.49 28.27 5.93
N ALA A 672 40.69 27.89 6.35
CA ALA A 672 41.52 26.91 5.65
C ALA A 672 40.99 25.48 5.85
N LEU A 673 41.11 24.65 4.82
CA LEU A 673 40.63 23.28 4.78
C LEU A 673 41.84 22.34 4.78
N GLY A 674 41.87 21.36 5.70
CA GLY A 674 42.82 20.26 5.61
C GLY A 674 42.46 19.34 4.45
N LEU A 675 43.44 19.00 3.63
CA LEU A 675 43.26 18.19 2.43
C LEU A 675 44.02 16.88 2.56
N TYR A 676 43.36 15.80 2.18
CA TYR A 676 43.92 14.46 2.18
C TYR A 676 43.72 13.82 0.81
N GLU A 677 44.67 12.99 0.41
CA GLU A 677 44.56 12.13 -0.75
C GLU A 677 44.24 10.71 -0.30
N CYS A 678 43.20 10.13 -0.87
CA CYS A 678 42.96 8.69 -0.82
C CYS A 678 43.52 8.07 -2.09
N PHE A 679 44.45 7.13 -1.94
CA PHE A 679 45.09 6.45 -3.08
C PHE A 679 44.74 4.96 -3.15
N ASN A 680 43.72 4.49 -2.41
CA ASN A 680 43.21 3.12 -2.51
C ASN A 680 42.82 2.73 -3.94
N GLY A 681 42.30 3.66 -4.74
CA GLY A 681 41.88 3.41 -6.11
C GLY A 681 43.01 3.48 -7.14
N ASP A 682 44.25 3.83 -6.76
CA ASP A 682 45.37 3.89 -7.70
C ASP A 682 45.81 2.50 -8.20
N GLU A 683 46.61 2.46 -9.27
CA GLU A 683 47.12 1.18 -9.81
C GLU A 683 47.92 0.43 -8.73
N PRO A 684 47.90 -0.91 -8.68
CA PRO A 684 48.55 -1.67 -7.61
C PRO A 684 50.00 -1.28 -7.33
N TRP A 685 50.78 -1.02 -8.38
CA TRP A 685 52.18 -0.59 -8.25
C TRP A 685 52.32 0.85 -7.71
N GLN A 686 51.41 1.76 -8.04
CA GLN A 686 51.39 3.14 -7.52
C GLN A 686 51.06 3.14 -6.04
N ARG A 687 50.07 2.32 -5.64
CA ARG A 687 49.68 2.12 -4.24
C ARG A 687 50.85 1.64 -3.39
N GLU A 688 51.59 0.66 -3.89
CA GLU A 688 52.77 0.14 -3.20
C GLU A 688 53.83 1.24 -3.03
N GLN A 689 54.19 1.96 -4.10
CA GLN A 689 55.19 3.03 -4.02
C GLN A 689 54.78 4.14 -3.04
N LYS A 690 53.51 4.57 -3.07
CA LYS A 690 52.99 5.59 -2.14
C LYS A 690 52.97 5.09 -0.69
N ARG A 691 52.62 3.83 -0.47
CA ARG A 691 52.60 3.20 0.87
C ARG A 691 54.01 3.09 1.46
N GLU A 692 54.96 2.59 0.70
CA GLU A 692 56.35 2.43 1.16
C GLU A 692 57.06 3.76 1.45
N SER A 693 56.65 4.83 0.76
CA SER A 693 57.22 6.17 0.87
C SER A 693 56.45 7.11 1.82
N LEU A 694 55.35 6.62 2.42
CA LEU A 694 54.45 7.43 3.23
C LEU A 694 55.15 8.11 4.43
N PRO A 695 56.01 7.42 5.22
CA PRO A 695 56.67 8.06 6.35
C PRO A 695 57.60 9.21 5.92
N GLN A 696 58.37 9.02 4.83
CA GLN A 696 59.24 10.07 4.30
C GLN A 696 58.44 11.23 3.70
N PHE A 697 57.28 10.93 3.10
CA PHE A 697 56.36 11.95 2.60
C PHE A 697 55.80 12.81 3.73
N GLU A 698 55.33 12.20 4.81
CA GLU A 698 54.81 12.93 5.98
C GLU A 698 55.89 13.80 6.63
N GLU A 699 57.13 13.31 6.74
CA GLU A 699 58.26 14.11 7.22
C GLU A 699 58.56 15.31 6.31
N ALA A 700 58.52 15.11 4.98
CA ALA A 700 58.73 16.17 4.01
C ALA A 700 57.64 17.25 4.09
N VAL A 701 56.38 16.83 4.20
CA VAL A 701 55.23 17.72 4.40
C VAL A 701 55.37 18.47 5.74
N ALA A 702 55.72 17.79 6.82
CA ALA A 702 55.94 18.43 8.12
C ALA A 702 57.07 19.48 8.06
N ALA A 703 58.18 19.19 7.37
CA ALA A 703 59.27 20.15 7.16
C ALA A 703 58.79 21.39 6.37
N TYR A 704 57.98 21.18 5.32
CA TYR A 704 57.36 22.26 4.57
C TYR A 704 56.50 23.18 5.46
N PHE A 705 55.65 22.59 6.31
CA PHE A 705 54.81 23.34 7.24
C PHE A 705 55.59 24.04 8.37
N ARG A 706 56.76 23.52 8.75
CA ARG A 706 57.69 24.17 9.70
C ARG A 706 58.55 25.28 9.07
N ARG A 707 58.34 25.60 7.78
CA ARG A 707 59.14 26.57 7.00
C ARG A 707 60.61 26.15 6.78
N ASP A 708 60.95 24.88 6.98
CA ASP A 708 62.25 24.33 6.61
C ASP A 708 62.22 23.89 5.13
N PHE A 709 62.14 24.89 4.24
CA PHE A 709 62.05 24.64 2.80
C PHE A 709 63.28 23.88 2.25
N PRO A 710 64.54 24.14 2.67
CA PRO A 710 65.68 23.37 2.21
C PRO A 710 65.62 21.89 2.58
N GLN A 711 65.12 21.54 3.78
CA GLN A 711 64.89 20.14 4.15
C GLN A 711 63.74 19.54 3.33
N ALA A 712 62.61 20.25 3.22
CA ALA A 712 61.45 19.78 2.48
C ALA A 712 61.75 19.52 1.00
N ILE A 713 62.47 20.44 0.33
CA ILE A 713 62.85 20.30 -1.09
C ILE A 713 63.70 19.05 -1.29
N ARG A 714 64.72 18.82 -0.45
CA ARG A 714 65.58 17.63 -0.52
C ARG A 714 64.78 16.34 -0.29
N ALA A 715 63.89 16.33 0.69
CA ALA A 715 63.05 15.18 0.97
C ALA A 715 62.11 14.86 -0.21
N PHE A 716 61.46 15.87 -0.79
CA PHE A 716 60.62 15.69 -1.98
C PHE A 716 61.42 15.28 -3.23
N GLU A 717 62.65 15.75 -3.41
CA GLU A 717 63.52 15.29 -4.51
C GLU A 717 63.87 13.81 -4.38
N ASN A 718 64.20 13.34 -3.17
CA ASN A 718 64.45 11.93 -2.91
C ASN A 718 63.21 11.07 -3.19
N LEU A 719 62.02 11.55 -2.82
CA LEU A 719 60.75 10.88 -3.13
C LEU A 719 60.50 10.78 -4.64
N LEU A 720 60.77 11.85 -5.39
CA LEU A 720 60.62 11.87 -6.85
C LEU A 720 61.69 11.04 -7.58
N GLN A 721 62.85 10.77 -6.99
CA GLN A 721 63.80 9.81 -7.57
C GLN A 721 63.23 8.39 -7.57
N ARG A 722 62.47 8.03 -6.52
CA ARG A 722 61.80 6.73 -6.41
C ARG A 722 60.53 6.66 -7.26
N TYR A 723 59.69 7.69 -7.21
CA TYR A 723 58.45 7.76 -7.98
C TYR A 723 58.28 9.13 -8.68
N PRO A 724 58.83 9.29 -9.90
CA PRO A 724 58.82 10.59 -10.61
C PRO A 724 57.43 11.11 -10.97
N GLU A 725 56.43 10.21 -11.08
CA GLU A 725 55.06 10.54 -11.48
C GLU A 725 54.14 10.92 -10.33
N ASP A 726 54.64 11.04 -9.09
CA ASP A 726 53.85 11.53 -7.98
C ASP A 726 53.54 13.03 -8.14
N GLY A 727 52.33 13.32 -8.59
CA GLY A 727 51.86 14.69 -8.81
C GLY A 727 51.89 15.55 -7.55
N ALA A 728 51.56 14.97 -6.39
CA ALA A 728 51.42 15.73 -5.15
C ALA A 728 52.79 16.14 -4.63
N VAL A 729 53.76 15.22 -4.67
CA VAL A 729 55.16 15.49 -4.32
C VAL A 729 55.75 16.54 -5.26
N ARG A 730 55.50 16.43 -6.57
CA ARG A 730 55.99 17.39 -7.56
C ARG A 730 55.48 18.80 -7.30
N PHE A 731 54.17 18.92 -7.06
CA PHE A 731 53.51 20.19 -6.75
C PHE A 731 54.05 20.82 -5.47
N LEU A 732 54.10 20.06 -4.37
CA LEU A 732 54.58 20.55 -3.07
C LEU A 732 56.05 20.96 -3.11
N ARG A 733 56.89 20.25 -3.87
CA ARG A 733 58.29 20.63 -4.09
C ARG A 733 58.40 21.96 -4.84
N GLU A 734 57.59 22.17 -5.88
CA GLU A 734 57.61 23.41 -6.66
C GLU A 734 57.17 24.61 -5.83
N GLU A 735 56.14 24.43 -4.99
CA GLU A 735 55.72 25.43 -4.02
C GLU A 735 56.78 25.69 -2.95
N ALA A 736 57.43 24.65 -2.42
CA ALA A 736 58.54 24.82 -1.48
C ALA A 736 59.70 25.61 -2.11
N ARG A 737 60.04 25.33 -3.38
CA ARG A 737 61.06 26.09 -4.13
C ARG A 737 60.63 27.53 -4.38
N ARG A 738 59.34 27.78 -4.64
CA ARG A 738 58.80 29.13 -4.82
C ARG A 738 58.92 29.93 -3.53
N LEU A 739 58.45 29.39 -2.40
CA LEU A 739 58.52 30.03 -1.09
C LEU A 739 59.95 30.22 -0.60
N ALA A 740 60.87 29.30 -0.92
CA ALA A 740 62.29 29.46 -0.62
C ALA A 740 62.94 30.63 -1.37
N ARG A 741 62.45 30.97 -2.58
CA ARG A 741 62.93 32.10 -3.39
C ARG A 741 62.26 33.43 -3.05
N GLU A 742 60.94 33.41 -2.88
CA GLU A 742 60.10 34.60 -2.71
C GLU A 742 59.95 35.02 -1.24
N GLY A 743 60.23 34.10 -0.30
CA GLY A 743 59.93 34.26 1.12
C GLY A 743 58.47 33.91 1.44
N ALA A 744 58.24 33.28 2.60
CA ALA A 744 56.88 33.03 3.08
C ALA A 744 56.24 34.35 3.57
N PRO A 745 54.96 34.64 3.23
CA PRO A 745 54.27 35.85 3.71
C PRO A 745 54.30 36.00 5.24
N GLU A 746 54.29 37.24 5.74
CA GLU A 746 54.17 37.50 7.19
C GLU A 746 52.87 36.87 7.72
N GLY A 747 52.99 36.07 8.80
CA GLY A 747 51.85 35.33 9.36
C GLY A 747 51.47 34.03 8.63
N TRP A 748 52.25 33.55 7.66
CA TRP A 748 51.95 32.31 6.93
C TRP A 748 51.83 31.08 7.84
N THR A 749 50.63 30.50 7.92
CA THR A 749 50.30 29.32 8.76
C THR A 749 50.52 27.98 8.03
N GLY A 750 51.20 28.01 6.89
CA GLY A 750 51.35 26.86 6.00
C GLY A 750 50.22 26.69 4.99
N VAL A 751 49.18 27.51 5.10
CA VAL A 751 48.01 27.47 4.23
C VAL A 751 48.39 27.87 2.81
N LEU A 752 48.08 27.01 1.84
CA LEU A 752 48.24 27.31 0.43
C LEU A 752 47.06 28.16 -0.04
N GLU A 753 47.29 29.43 -0.35
CA GLU A 753 46.29 30.27 -1.00
C GLU A 753 46.20 29.91 -2.49
N MET A 754 45.11 29.26 -2.88
CA MET A 754 44.84 29.08 -4.30
C MET A 754 44.35 30.42 -4.86
N ARG A 755 45.21 31.14 -5.60
CA ARG A 755 44.82 32.34 -6.34
C ARG A 755 44.17 31.91 -7.67
N GLY A 756 43.06 32.54 -8.02
CA GLY A 756 42.47 32.39 -9.35
C GLY A 756 43.51 32.82 -10.38
N LYS A 757 43.60 32.08 -11.50
CA LYS A 757 44.33 32.58 -12.66
C LYS A 757 43.72 33.87 -13.17
#